data_AF-E1V6M7-F1
#
_entry.id   AF-E1V6M7-F1
#
_cell.length_a   1.000
_cell.length_b   1.000
_cell.length_c   1.000
_cell.angle_alpha   90.00
_cell.angle_beta   90.00
_cell.angle_gamma   90.00
#
_symmetry.space_group_name_H-M   'P 1'
#
loop_
_entity.id
_entity.type
_entity.pdbx_description
1 polymer ?
#
loop_
_entity_poly.entity_id
_entity_poly.type
_entity_poly.pdbx_seq_one_letter_code
_entity_poly.pdbx_strand_id
1 'polypeptide(L)'
;MLDNDSLTDTSLRIATYNASLNRSQQGELLSDLSTPDDPQAQQIASVIQQNRPDILLLNEFDYSPEAAQAFLDNYLNVSQAGDTPIDYPYVYSAPVNTGIASGMDLNGDGQVVTEPGTDGYADDALGFGQFPGQYGMLVLSRYPIIENDIRTFQQFPWADMPGARLPDDPSTPQPHDYYDAEALDTLPLSSKSHWDLPIDVNGEIVHLLASHPTPPTFDGAEDRNGLRNADEIRFWADYISPEKGDYIVDDDGQRGGLDGGQRFVIAGDQNVDPVDGDSLPGAAQQLLGNAHIAAGLAPDSDGGTVAAATQGGDNAGQQGDPRFDTADFSEPSPGNLRVDYVLPSQFGLTRLDGGIVWPTEGTPGSDATAASDHRLTYADLVITEDTTRVQDVEFIGETSFESGSMFQGTTLGGLSGLTYDAASDSYLAISDDRSDIDAARFYSLRIDIADGQLDDGSVRFTDVTTLRQEDGTPFAEGTIDAEAIDYAEDGTLFISSEGNANEGLAPSIGQFARDGQQLDSFEIPDTLVPTHSGESGIRNNLALESLTVTPDHQHLFTATENALVQDGPAADYDTGSPSRLIEYDLDDGDVSHEYLYPTEPVAERAATDDGFATNGLVDLLALDDDHLLAMERAFSEGAGNTIRLYEIDTSEATDISGIDALSETHETVRPVDKTLVADLGDFGIEPDNVEGMTLGPMLGDDRQSLLLVSDDNFSDSQATQFIGLTFDLSTADDEKDDHPGKGAHGDVPPFGHAFGHELKDLFDGGPNPWGPMPFSSATDESQAGPQPPFAKMPPALAGLADVQPELDSLIG
;
A
#
# COMPACT_ATOMS: atom_id res chain seq x y z
N MET A 1 22.05 -11.62 9.16
CA MET A 1 21.75 -13.05 8.91
C MET A 1 21.20 -13.67 10.18
N LEU A 2 19.89 -13.59 10.33
CA LEU A 2 19.15 -14.43 11.27
C LEU A 2 19.18 -15.87 10.72
N ASP A 3 19.27 -16.86 11.60
CA ASP A 3 19.13 -18.27 11.20
C ASP A 3 17.68 -18.48 10.70
N ASN A 4 17.50 -18.98 9.48
CA ASN A 4 16.17 -19.22 8.87
C ASN A 4 15.29 -20.21 9.67
N ASP A 5 15.87 -20.91 10.66
CA ASP A 5 15.17 -21.81 11.58
C ASP A 5 14.44 -21.07 12.73
N SER A 6 14.51 -19.73 12.82
CA SER A 6 13.80 -18.92 13.83
C SER A 6 12.54 -18.21 13.31
N LEU A 7 12.13 -18.51 12.07
CA LEU A 7 11.00 -17.91 11.37
C LEU A 7 9.68 -18.67 11.67
N THR A 8 8.59 -17.95 11.92
CA THR A 8 7.24 -18.50 12.19
C THR A 8 6.63 -19.10 10.91
N ASP A 9 5.56 -19.91 11.03
CA ASP A 9 4.84 -20.51 9.88
C ASP A 9 4.29 -19.48 8.85
N THR A 10 4.32 -18.18 9.18
CA THR A 10 3.83 -17.06 8.37
C THR A 10 4.93 -16.23 7.70
N SER A 11 6.20 -16.58 7.88
CA SER A 11 7.33 -15.83 7.32
C SER A 11 7.99 -16.53 6.13
N LEU A 12 8.52 -15.72 5.21
CA LEU A 12 8.85 -16.10 3.85
C LEU A 12 10.05 -15.29 3.34
N ARG A 13 11.07 -15.96 2.79
CA ARG A 13 12.12 -15.29 2.02
C ARG A 13 11.86 -15.39 0.52
N ILE A 14 11.62 -14.26 -0.13
CA ILE A 14 11.54 -14.16 -1.61
C ILE A 14 12.83 -13.52 -2.13
N ALA A 15 13.41 -14.13 -3.16
CA ALA A 15 14.64 -13.61 -3.79
C ALA A 15 14.54 -13.59 -5.32
N THR A 16 15.33 -12.68 -5.90
CA THR A 16 15.71 -12.72 -7.32
C THR A 16 17.22 -12.84 -7.46
N TYR A 17 17.68 -13.53 -8.49
CA TYR A 17 19.09 -13.61 -8.83
C TYR A 17 19.28 -13.81 -10.34
N ASN A 18 19.76 -12.78 -11.04
CA ASN A 18 20.32 -12.97 -12.37
C ASN A 18 21.59 -13.82 -12.25
N ALA A 19 21.51 -15.07 -12.72
CA ALA A 19 22.54 -16.08 -12.48
C ALA A 19 23.59 -16.15 -13.60
N SER A 20 23.42 -15.38 -14.68
CA SER A 20 24.23 -15.45 -15.90
C SER A 20 24.46 -16.89 -16.40
N LEU A 21 23.47 -17.76 -16.17
CA LEU A 21 23.44 -19.16 -16.63
C LEU A 21 22.88 -19.24 -18.06
N ASN A 22 23.30 -18.31 -18.90
CA ASN A 22 23.01 -18.30 -20.33
C ASN A 22 24.25 -18.79 -21.10
N ARG A 23 24.05 -19.27 -22.33
CA ARG A 23 25.14 -19.75 -23.20
C ARG A 23 25.02 -19.16 -24.59
N SER A 24 26.11 -19.23 -25.35
CA SER A 24 26.15 -18.70 -26.72
C SER A 24 25.49 -19.62 -27.75
N GLN A 25 25.30 -20.90 -27.42
CA GLN A 25 24.62 -21.86 -28.30
C GLN A 25 23.52 -22.62 -27.58
N GLN A 26 22.44 -22.88 -28.32
CA GLN A 26 21.29 -23.62 -27.82
C GLN A 26 21.69 -25.00 -27.28
N GLY A 27 21.28 -25.30 -26.05
CA GLY A 27 21.51 -26.58 -25.39
C GLY A 27 22.87 -26.74 -24.71
N GLU A 28 23.76 -25.75 -24.79
CA GLU A 28 25.01 -25.77 -24.01
C GLU A 28 24.74 -25.71 -22.51
N LEU A 29 23.75 -24.94 -22.06
CA LEU A 29 23.41 -24.86 -20.64
C LEU A 29 23.06 -26.26 -20.09
N LEU A 30 22.19 -26.99 -20.80
CA LEU A 30 21.87 -28.37 -20.43
C LEU A 30 23.12 -29.25 -20.40
N SER A 31 24.02 -29.11 -21.37
CA SER A 31 25.27 -29.89 -21.41
C SER A 31 26.13 -29.65 -20.16
N ASP A 32 26.27 -28.39 -19.74
CA ASP A 32 27.07 -28.00 -18.57
C ASP A 32 26.41 -28.47 -17.26
N LEU A 33 25.08 -28.34 -17.17
CA LEU A 33 24.33 -28.71 -15.97
C LEU A 33 24.07 -30.22 -15.84
N SER A 34 24.27 -30.99 -16.92
CA SER A 34 24.10 -32.45 -16.92
C SER A 34 25.18 -33.21 -16.13
N THR A 35 26.27 -32.55 -15.77
CA THR A 35 27.27 -33.05 -14.81
C THR A 35 27.32 -32.11 -13.60
N PRO A 36 27.88 -32.50 -12.44
CA PRO A 36 28.01 -31.62 -11.29
C PRO A 36 29.32 -30.81 -11.30
N ASP A 37 29.99 -30.70 -12.45
CA ASP A 37 31.37 -30.21 -12.56
C ASP A 37 31.50 -28.77 -13.08
N ASP A 38 30.39 -28.10 -13.41
CA ASP A 38 30.41 -26.71 -13.88
C ASP A 38 30.72 -25.74 -12.73
N PRO A 39 31.85 -25.00 -12.79
CA PRO A 39 32.25 -24.14 -11.67
C PRO A 39 31.31 -22.97 -11.41
N GLN A 40 30.70 -22.40 -12.46
CA GLN A 40 29.76 -21.27 -12.30
C GLN A 40 28.51 -21.77 -11.57
N ALA A 41 27.92 -22.85 -12.05
CA ALA A 41 26.73 -23.43 -11.44
C ALA A 41 26.96 -23.90 -9.99
N GLN A 42 28.16 -24.41 -9.65
CA GLN A 42 28.53 -24.71 -8.26
C GLN A 42 28.51 -23.46 -7.36
N GLN A 43 29.06 -22.34 -7.86
CA GLN A 43 29.08 -21.07 -7.11
C GLN A 43 27.68 -20.48 -6.96
N ILE A 44 26.88 -20.45 -8.03
CA ILE A 44 25.47 -20.01 -7.99
C ILE A 44 24.69 -20.86 -6.98
N ALA A 45 24.81 -22.19 -7.04
CA ALA A 45 24.12 -23.08 -6.10
C ALA A 45 24.61 -22.91 -4.66
N SER A 46 25.89 -22.61 -4.42
CA SER A 46 26.41 -22.30 -3.09
C SER A 46 25.79 -21.03 -2.52
N VAL A 47 25.68 -19.95 -3.33
CA VAL A 47 24.98 -18.71 -2.92
C VAL A 47 23.54 -19.01 -2.52
N ILE A 48 22.81 -19.79 -3.32
CA ILE A 48 21.42 -20.16 -3.04
C ILE A 48 21.33 -21.02 -1.76
N GLN A 49 22.21 -22.01 -1.57
CA GLN A 49 22.18 -22.88 -0.39
C GLN A 49 22.51 -22.16 0.93
N GLN A 50 23.31 -21.10 0.88
CA GLN A 50 23.64 -20.26 2.04
C GLN A 50 22.50 -19.31 2.39
N ASN A 51 21.81 -18.75 1.40
CA ASN A 51 20.77 -17.73 1.60
C ASN A 51 19.36 -18.29 1.72
N ARG A 52 19.15 -19.55 1.30
CA ARG A 52 17.93 -20.35 1.51
C ARG A 52 16.61 -19.64 1.18
N PRO A 53 16.45 -19.02 0.00
CA PRO A 53 15.16 -18.44 -0.37
C PRO A 53 14.08 -19.52 -0.42
N ASP A 54 12.86 -19.15 -0.04
CA ASP A 54 11.71 -20.04 -0.14
C ASP A 54 11.08 -19.99 -1.53
N ILE A 55 11.10 -18.80 -2.14
CA ILE A 55 10.71 -18.55 -3.52
C ILE A 55 11.86 -17.79 -4.19
N LEU A 56 12.32 -18.27 -5.33
CA LEU A 56 13.48 -17.75 -6.05
C LEU A 56 13.17 -17.59 -7.54
N LEU A 57 13.30 -16.37 -8.05
CA LEU A 57 13.39 -16.10 -9.48
C LEU A 57 14.86 -16.09 -9.92
N LEU A 58 15.18 -16.88 -10.93
CA LEU A 58 16.46 -16.85 -11.64
C LEU A 58 16.27 -16.19 -13.01
N ASN A 59 16.96 -15.08 -13.24
CA ASN A 59 17.08 -14.45 -14.55
C ASN A 59 18.34 -14.98 -15.28
N GLU A 60 18.35 -14.83 -16.60
CA GLU A 60 19.37 -15.37 -17.50
C GLU A 60 19.63 -16.86 -17.35
N PHE A 61 18.56 -17.64 -17.18
CA PHE A 61 18.60 -19.09 -17.27
C PHE A 61 18.03 -19.49 -18.62
N ASP A 62 18.86 -19.96 -19.56
CA ASP A 62 18.37 -20.36 -20.90
C ASP A 62 17.19 -21.33 -20.77
N TYR A 63 16.09 -21.04 -21.47
CA TYR A 63 14.87 -21.83 -21.40
C TYR A 63 15.12 -23.27 -21.86
N SER A 64 15.18 -24.19 -20.89
CA SER A 64 15.21 -25.63 -21.08
C SER A 64 14.68 -26.30 -19.81
N PRO A 65 13.50 -26.93 -19.86
CA PRO A 65 12.97 -27.70 -18.73
C PRO A 65 13.94 -28.79 -18.25
N GLU A 66 14.70 -29.40 -19.17
CA GLU A 66 15.73 -30.38 -18.83
C GLU A 66 16.92 -29.76 -18.10
N ALA A 67 17.34 -28.56 -18.47
CA ALA A 67 18.43 -27.85 -17.80
C ALA A 67 18.03 -27.44 -16.37
N ALA A 68 16.78 -27.00 -16.17
CA ALA A 68 16.23 -26.69 -14.86
C ALA A 68 16.27 -27.93 -13.94
N GLN A 69 15.82 -29.09 -14.43
CA GLN A 69 15.91 -30.34 -13.68
C GLN A 69 17.36 -30.75 -13.40
N ALA A 70 18.26 -30.61 -14.37
CA ALA A 70 19.67 -30.93 -14.19
C ALA A 70 20.34 -30.02 -13.14
N PHE A 71 19.96 -28.73 -13.08
CA PHE A 71 20.41 -27.80 -12.05
C PHE A 71 19.99 -28.25 -10.65
N LEU A 72 18.71 -28.61 -10.49
CA LEU A 72 18.17 -29.13 -9.22
C LEU A 72 18.91 -30.38 -8.79
N ASP A 73 19.01 -31.37 -9.67
CA ASP A 73 19.56 -32.70 -9.35
C ASP A 73 21.06 -32.68 -9.05
N ASN A 74 21.85 -31.93 -9.83
CA ASN A 74 23.31 -31.98 -9.75
C ASN A 74 23.92 -30.88 -8.87
N TYR A 75 23.18 -29.78 -8.61
CA TYR A 75 23.73 -28.61 -7.92
C TYR A 75 22.94 -28.22 -6.67
N LEU A 76 21.62 -28.01 -6.74
CA LEU A 76 20.85 -27.55 -5.57
C LEU A 76 20.58 -28.67 -4.55
N ASN A 77 20.29 -29.88 -5.01
CA ASN A 77 20.09 -31.08 -4.17
C ASN A 77 21.41 -31.75 -3.74
N VAL A 78 22.55 -31.13 -4.06
CA VAL A 78 23.90 -31.62 -3.71
C VAL A 78 24.63 -30.53 -2.93
N SER A 79 25.28 -30.89 -1.82
CA SER A 79 26.00 -29.91 -0.99
C SER A 79 27.09 -29.21 -1.78
N GLN A 80 27.04 -27.89 -1.84
CA GLN A 80 28.09 -27.03 -2.39
C GLN A 80 28.91 -26.48 -1.23
N ALA A 81 30.23 -26.51 -1.32
CA ALA A 81 31.15 -25.97 -0.29
C ALA A 81 30.92 -26.45 1.17
N GLY A 82 30.15 -27.52 1.40
CA GLY A 82 29.77 -28.00 2.73
C GLY A 82 28.44 -27.44 3.25
N ASP A 83 27.74 -26.60 2.47
CA ASP A 83 26.42 -26.06 2.76
C ASP A 83 25.34 -27.13 2.64
N THR A 84 24.22 -26.95 3.35
CA THR A 84 23.11 -27.89 3.31
C THR A 84 22.38 -27.78 1.98
N PRO A 85 22.14 -28.91 1.26
CA PRO A 85 21.31 -28.91 0.06
C PRO A 85 19.97 -28.19 0.26
N ILE A 86 19.41 -27.68 -0.83
CA ILE A 86 18.10 -27.04 -0.83
C ILE A 86 17.26 -27.64 -1.95
N ASP A 87 16.05 -28.07 -1.60
CA ASP A 87 15.11 -28.73 -2.50
C ASP A 87 13.95 -27.79 -2.80
N TYR A 88 13.61 -27.69 -4.08
CA TYR A 88 12.48 -26.91 -4.58
C TYR A 88 11.52 -27.86 -5.32
N PRO A 89 10.48 -28.37 -4.64
CA PRO A 89 9.53 -29.30 -5.23
C PRO A 89 8.65 -28.69 -6.33
N TYR A 90 8.55 -27.36 -6.39
CA TYR A 90 7.74 -26.66 -7.38
C TYR A 90 8.63 -25.79 -8.26
N VAL A 91 8.48 -25.96 -9.57
CA VAL A 91 9.35 -25.38 -10.58
C VAL A 91 8.48 -24.85 -11.70
N TYR A 92 8.68 -23.59 -12.07
CA TYR A 92 8.02 -22.99 -13.22
C TYR A 92 9.04 -22.39 -14.18
N SER A 93 8.88 -22.73 -15.46
CA SER A 93 9.62 -22.12 -16.56
C SER A 93 8.74 -22.19 -17.80
N ALA A 94 8.72 -21.11 -18.58
CA ALA A 94 7.94 -20.99 -19.80
C ALA A 94 8.77 -20.33 -20.91
N PRO A 95 8.37 -20.46 -22.18
CA PRO A 95 9.01 -19.76 -23.30
C PRO A 95 9.08 -18.24 -23.07
N VAL A 96 10.11 -17.62 -23.64
CA VAL A 96 10.34 -16.17 -23.62
C VAL A 96 10.60 -15.65 -25.05
N ASN A 97 10.46 -14.35 -25.27
CA ASN A 97 10.59 -13.74 -26.61
C ASN A 97 12.03 -13.59 -27.11
N THR A 98 13.02 -13.72 -26.24
CA THR A 98 14.43 -13.64 -26.62
C THR A 98 14.82 -14.70 -27.63
N GLY A 99 15.42 -14.24 -28.72
CA GLY A 99 15.86 -15.07 -29.83
C GLY A 99 14.74 -15.75 -30.62
N ILE A 100 13.48 -15.35 -30.46
CA ILE A 100 12.41 -15.72 -31.40
C ILE A 100 12.51 -14.81 -32.63
N ALA A 101 12.71 -15.38 -33.81
CA ALA A 101 12.78 -14.60 -35.06
C ALA A 101 11.47 -13.83 -35.32
N SER A 102 11.56 -12.52 -35.50
CA SER A 102 10.38 -11.68 -35.83
C SER A 102 9.95 -11.82 -37.29
N GLY A 103 10.90 -12.14 -38.18
CA GLY A 103 10.70 -12.09 -39.63
C GLY A 103 10.73 -10.66 -40.21
N MET A 104 11.08 -9.67 -39.39
CA MET A 104 11.17 -8.25 -39.73
C MET A 104 12.60 -7.71 -39.49
N ASP A 105 12.89 -6.56 -40.09
CA ASP A 105 14.13 -5.79 -39.89
C ASP A 105 13.90 -4.84 -38.70
N LEU A 106 14.18 -5.31 -37.48
CA LEU A 106 13.84 -4.57 -36.26
C LEU A 106 14.91 -3.55 -35.85
N ASN A 107 16.10 -3.61 -36.45
CA ASN A 107 17.19 -2.65 -36.23
C ASN A 107 17.35 -1.62 -37.37
N GLY A 108 16.58 -1.75 -38.44
CA GLY A 108 16.54 -0.82 -39.56
C GLY A 108 17.78 -0.83 -40.44
N ASP A 109 18.57 -1.91 -40.44
CA ASP A 109 19.82 -1.99 -41.21
C ASP A 109 19.62 -2.36 -42.70
N GLY A 110 18.39 -2.72 -43.07
CA GLY A 110 17.98 -3.14 -44.41
C GLY A 110 18.06 -4.65 -44.67
N GLN A 111 18.32 -5.46 -43.64
CA GLN A 111 18.38 -6.92 -43.70
C GLN A 111 17.36 -7.54 -42.75
N VAL A 112 16.89 -8.74 -43.11
CA VAL A 112 16.03 -9.55 -42.25
C VAL A 112 16.74 -10.88 -42.03
N VAL A 113 17.12 -11.17 -40.79
CA VAL A 113 17.89 -12.35 -40.43
C VAL A 113 17.05 -13.27 -39.53
N THR A 114 16.66 -14.44 -40.05
CA THR A 114 15.76 -15.38 -39.35
C THR A 114 16.38 -16.72 -38.98
N GLU A 115 17.68 -16.93 -39.25
CA GLU A 115 18.35 -18.20 -38.95
C GLU A 115 19.17 -18.06 -37.64
N PRO A 116 18.85 -18.83 -36.58
CA PRO A 116 19.56 -18.76 -35.29
C PRO A 116 21.08 -18.90 -35.42
N GLY A 117 21.82 -18.13 -34.62
CA GLY A 117 23.28 -18.13 -34.59
C GLY A 117 23.96 -17.52 -35.82
N THR A 118 23.22 -16.82 -36.69
CA THR A 118 23.81 -16.04 -37.78
C THR A 118 24.03 -14.58 -37.37
N ASP A 119 25.09 -13.94 -37.89
CA ASP A 119 25.38 -12.53 -37.60
C ASP A 119 24.15 -11.67 -37.96
N GLY A 120 23.66 -10.87 -37.00
CA GLY A 120 22.45 -10.04 -37.14
C GLY A 120 21.15 -10.72 -36.67
N TYR A 121 21.14 -12.04 -36.39
CA TYR A 121 19.93 -12.74 -35.96
C TYR A 121 19.31 -12.15 -34.69
N ALA A 122 20.14 -11.87 -33.69
CA ALA A 122 19.66 -11.35 -32.41
C ALA A 122 19.06 -9.95 -32.53
N ASP A 123 19.53 -9.14 -33.47
CA ASP A 123 19.03 -7.78 -33.70
C ASP A 123 17.62 -7.76 -34.32
N ASP A 124 17.23 -8.84 -35.01
CA ASP A 124 15.91 -9.02 -35.66
C ASP A 124 14.98 -9.96 -34.87
N ALA A 125 15.38 -10.42 -33.69
CA ALA A 125 14.53 -11.23 -32.83
C ALA A 125 13.54 -10.36 -32.03
N LEU A 126 12.38 -10.92 -31.65
CA LEU A 126 11.34 -10.21 -30.86
C LEU A 126 11.88 -9.66 -29.52
N GLY A 127 12.84 -10.37 -28.94
CA GLY A 127 13.79 -9.86 -27.95
C GLY A 127 15.20 -10.32 -28.32
N PHE A 128 16.22 -9.55 -27.96
CA PHE A 128 17.60 -9.86 -28.35
C PHE A 128 18.06 -11.24 -27.85
N GLY A 129 18.47 -12.11 -28.76
CA GLY A 129 18.98 -13.44 -28.45
C GLY A 129 19.41 -14.22 -29.70
N GLN A 130 20.43 -15.05 -29.58
CA GLN A 130 21.03 -15.83 -30.68
C GLN A 130 20.24 -17.09 -31.03
N PHE A 131 19.36 -17.54 -30.13
CA PHE A 131 18.45 -18.67 -30.34
C PHE A 131 17.22 -18.53 -29.45
N PRO A 132 16.07 -19.16 -29.80
CA PRO A 132 14.86 -19.09 -29.00
C PRO A 132 15.07 -19.58 -27.57
N GLY A 133 14.77 -18.72 -26.60
CA GLY A 133 14.87 -19.04 -25.17
C GLY A 133 16.20 -18.67 -24.51
N GLN A 134 17.16 -18.08 -25.23
CA GLN A 134 18.38 -17.55 -24.60
C GLN A 134 18.03 -16.47 -23.57
N TYR A 135 18.73 -16.37 -22.44
CA TYR A 135 18.42 -15.38 -21.38
C TYR A 135 17.03 -15.53 -20.75
N GLY A 136 16.51 -16.76 -20.71
CA GLY A 136 15.21 -17.06 -20.12
C GLY A 136 15.15 -16.87 -18.60
N MET A 137 14.06 -17.38 -18.02
CA MET A 137 13.77 -17.27 -16.59
C MET A 137 13.35 -18.62 -16.01
N LEU A 138 13.61 -18.80 -14.72
CA LEU A 138 13.26 -20.00 -13.95
C LEU A 138 12.80 -19.60 -12.55
N VAL A 139 11.59 -20.02 -12.15
CA VAL A 139 11.07 -19.85 -10.79
C VAL A 139 11.17 -21.18 -10.04
N LEU A 140 11.73 -21.13 -8.84
CA LEU A 140 11.87 -22.24 -7.92
C LEU A 140 11.15 -21.91 -6.63
N SER A 141 10.28 -22.80 -6.14
CA SER A 141 9.50 -22.57 -4.93
C SER A 141 9.46 -23.80 -4.03
N ARG A 142 9.54 -23.54 -2.72
CA ARG A 142 9.27 -24.53 -1.66
C ARG A 142 7.77 -24.74 -1.43
N TYR A 143 6.96 -23.79 -1.91
CA TYR A 143 5.51 -23.73 -1.79
C TYR A 143 4.80 -24.00 -3.12
N PRO A 144 3.61 -24.63 -3.12
CA PRO A 144 2.87 -24.92 -4.35
C PRO A 144 2.63 -23.69 -5.23
N ILE A 145 2.86 -23.82 -6.53
CA ILE A 145 2.42 -22.84 -7.54
C ILE A 145 1.04 -23.28 -8.02
N ILE A 146 0.05 -22.39 -8.01
CA ILE A 146 -1.32 -22.68 -8.43
C ILE A 146 -1.40 -22.62 -9.97
N GLU A 147 -1.05 -23.73 -10.62
CA GLU A 147 -0.87 -23.78 -12.09
C GLU A 147 -2.07 -23.32 -12.92
N ASN A 148 -3.30 -23.50 -12.44
CA ASN A 148 -4.50 -23.13 -13.20
C ASN A 148 -4.77 -21.62 -13.23
N ASP A 149 -4.15 -20.87 -12.33
CA ASP A 149 -4.38 -19.43 -12.14
C ASP A 149 -3.15 -18.61 -12.56
N ILE A 150 -2.15 -19.26 -13.15
CA ILE A 150 -0.97 -18.59 -13.73
C ILE A 150 -1.42 -17.73 -14.91
N ARG A 151 -0.94 -16.48 -14.94
CA ARG A 151 -1.10 -15.58 -16.08
C ARG A 151 0.26 -15.27 -16.70
N THR A 152 0.31 -15.29 -18.02
CA THR A 152 1.52 -14.96 -18.79
C THR A 152 1.21 -13.89 -19.81
N PHE A 153 2.15 -12.98 -20.02
CA PHE A 153 1.98 -11.84 -20.92
C PHE A 153 3.13 -11.81 -21.94
N GLN A 154 3.51 -12.97 -22.44
CA GLN A 154 4.58 -13.10 -23.43
C GLN A 154 4.15 -12.41 -24.74
N GLN A 155 2.89 -12.56 -25.15
CA GLN A 155 2.41 -12.15 -26.47
C GLN A 155 1.71 -10.79 -26.46
N PHE A 156 1.58 -10.13 -25.31
CA PHE A 156 0.92 -8.82 -25.20
C PHE A 156 1.61 -7.79 -26.13
N PRO A 157 0.93 -7.24 -27.17
CA PRO A 157 1.55 -6.34 -28.14
C PRO A 157 1.98 -5.00 -27.51
N TRP A 158 3.16 -4.49 -27.86
CA TRP A 158 3.63 -3.20 -27.32
C TRP A 158 2.71 -2.05 -27.73
N ALA A 159 2.23 -2.07 -28.98
CA ALA A 159 1.34 -1.03 -29.51
C ALA A 159 -0.05 -1.01 -28.86
N ASP A 160 -0.46 -2.08 -28.18
CA ASP A 160 -1.76 -2.17 -27.50
C ASP A 160 -1.75 -1.47 -26.12
N MET A 161 -0.57 -1.14 -25.61
CA MET A 161 -0.44 -0.36 -24.38
C MET A 161 -0.91 1.09 -24.60
N PRO A 162 -1.85 1.61 -23.78
CA PRO A 162 -2.31 3.00 -23.89
C PRO A 162 -1.17 3.99 -23.70
N GLY A 163 -0.92 4.80 -24.74
CA GLY A 163 0.17 5.76 -24.73
C GLY A 163 1.55 5.11 -24.76
N ALA A 164 1.68 3.93 -25.38
CA ALA A 164 2.96 3.26 -25.61
C ALA A 164 4.03 4.24 -26.11
N ARG A 165 5.21 4.17 -25.49
CA ARG A 165 6.40 4.97 -25.79
C ARG A 165 7.10 4.44 -27.04
N LEU A 166 6.39 4.41 -28.16
CA LEU A 166 6.95 3.89 -29.41
C LEU A 166 8.05 4.82 -29.96
N PRO A 167 9.17 4.27 -30.47
CA PRO A 167 10.33 5.05 -30.89
C PRO A 167 10.10 5.80 -32.22
N ASP A 168 10.72 6.98 -32.33
CA ASP A 168 10.76 7.80 -33.53
C ASP A 168 11.97 7.44 -34.41
N ASP A 169 11.83 7.45 -35.74
CA ASP A 169 13.01 7.46 -36.61
C ASP A 169 13.66 8.86 -36.57
N PRO A 170 14.91 9.01 -36.07
CA PRO A 170 15.57 10.32 -35.98
C PRO A 170 15.84 10.96 -37.36
N SER A 171 15.66 10.21 -38.45
CA SER A 171 15.79 10.67 -39.83
C SER A 171 14.52 11.33 -40.39
N THR A 172 13.37 11.19 -39.71
CA THR A 172 12.08 11.72 -40.14
C THR A 172 11.51 12.71 -39.10
N PRO A 173 10.52 13.55 -39.48
CA PRO A 173 9.76 14.37 -38.54
C PRO A 173 8.49 13.70 -38.01
N GLN A 174 8.18 12.46 -38.40
CA GLN A 174 6.96 11.77 -37.98
C GLN A 174 7.20 11.11 -36.61
N PRO A 175 6.24 11.19 -35.68
CA PRO A 175 6.37 10.46 -34.42
C PRO A 175 5.98 8.99 -34.60
N HIS A 176 6.57 8.13 -33.76
CA HIS A 176 6.32 6.70 -33.59
C HIS A 176 6.44 5.92 -34.89
N ASP A 177 7.45 6.26 -35.70
CA ASP A 177 7.59 5.76 -37.07
C ASP A 177 8.87 4.95 -37.31
N TYR A 178 9.63 4.62 -36.25
CA TYR A 178 10.79 3.75 -36.37
C TYR A 178 10.39 2.35 -36.88
N TYR A 179 9.35 1.77 -36.28
CA TYR A 179 8.77 0.50 -36.71
C TYR A 179 7.62 0.73 -37.69
N ASP A 180 7.54 -0.08 -38.74
CA ASP A 180 6.38 -0.09 -39.61
C ASP A 180 5.18 -0.80 -38.95
N ALA A 181 4.01 -0.69 -39.57
CA ALA A 181 2.78 -1.25 -39.04
C ALA A 181 2.77 -2.79 -38.96
N GLU A 182 3.58 -3.49 -39.77
CA GLU A 182 3.66 -4.95 -39.74
C GLU A 182 4.55 -5.42 -38.59
N ALA A 183 5.64 -4.70 -38.32
CA ALA A 183 6.49 -4.90 -37.16
C ALA A 183 5.72 -4.63 -35.85
N LEU A 184 4.98 -3.52 -35.76
CA LEU A 184 4.21 -3.18 -34.54
C LEU A 184 3.09 -4.17 -34.21
N ASP A 185 2.47 -4.80 -35.21
CA ASP A 185 1.43 -5.83 -35.01
C ASP A 185 1.99 -7.14 -34.43
N THR A 186 3.31 -7.33 -34.50
CA THR A 186 3.99 -8.57 -34.10
C THR A 186 4.98 -8.40 -32.96
N LEU A 187 5.34 -7.16 -32.60
CA LEU A 187 6.32 -6.85 -31.55
C LEU A 187 5.65 -6.87 -30.16
N PRO A 188 5.94 -7.87 -29.31
CA PRO A 188 5.40 -7.91 -27.95
C PRO A 188 6.04 -6.82 -27.09
N LEU A 189 5.33 -6.35 -26.07
CA LEU A 189 5.89 -5.45 -25.05
C LEU A 189 7.08 -6.14 -24.35
N SER A 190 6.83 -7.33 -23.81
CA SER A 190 7.83 -8.13 -23.11
C SER A 190 8.96 -8.57 -24.05
N SER A 191 10.19 -8.17 -23.77
CA SER A 191 11.40 -8.64 -24.47
C SER A 191 11.75 -10.08 -24.08
N LYS A 192 11.43 -10.48 -22.84
CA LYS A 192 11.48 -11.87 -22.36
C LYS A 192 10.05 -12.36 -22.10
N SER A 193 9.50 -12.07 -20.92
CA SER A 193 8.10 -12.29 -20.55
C SER A 193 7.78 -11.55 -19.24
N HIS A 194 6.49 -11.35 -18.97
CA HIS A 194 5.94 -11.07 -17.65
C HIS A 194 5.11 -12.27 -17.21
N TRP A 195 5.25 -12.72 -15.97
CA TRP A 195 4.50 -13.82 -15.38
C TRP A 195 3.89 -13.39 -14.05
N ASP A 196 2.61 -13.68 -13.86
CA ASP A 196 1.94 -13.64 -12.57
C ASP A 196 1.72 -15.09 -12.11
N LEU A 197 2.42 -15.47 -11.03
CA LEU A 197 2.40 -16.82 -10.48
C LEU A 197 1.81 -16.79 -9.06
N PRO A 198 0.56 -17.25 -8.86
CA PRO A 198 -0.01 -17.40 -7.53
C PRO A 198 0.67 -18.56 -6.79
N ILE A 199 1.22 -18.29 -5.61
CA ILE A 199 1.93 -19.27 -4.77
C ILE A 199 1.19 -19.42 -3.44
N ASP A 200 0.86 -20.66 -3.08
CA ASP A 200 0.17 -21.01 -1.83
C ASP A 200 1.19 -21.20 -0.70
N VAL A 201 1.35 -20.15 0.11
CA VAL A 201 2.21 -20.13 1.29
C VAL A 201 1.34 -20.48 2.51
N ASN A 202 1.25 -21.78 2.80
CA ASN A 202 0.56 -22.32 3.98
C ASN A 202 -0.94 -21.97 4.08
N GLY A 203 -1.63 -21.81 2.96
CA GLY A 203 -3.05 -21.44 2.87
C GLY A 203 -3.28 -20.03 2.32
N GLU A 204 -2.25 -19.19 2.34
CA GLU A 204 -2.31 -17.80 1.87
C GLU A 204 -1.71 -17.66 0.48
N ILE A 205 -2.38 -16.93 -0.41
CA ILE A 205 -1.90 -16.70 -1.77
C ILE A 205 -0.99 -15.47 -1.79
N VAL A 206 0.23 -15.66 -2.33
CA VAL A 206 1.16 -14.58 -2.67
C VAL A 206 1.49 -14.68 -4.16
N HIS A 207 1.19 -13.62 -4.91
CA HIS A 207 1.51 -13.52 -6.32
C HIS A 207 2.98 -13.15 -6.53
N LEU A 208 3.76 -14.00 -7.21
CA LEU A 208 5.08 -13.62 -7.70
C LEU A 208 4.93 -13.01 -9.10
N LEU A 209 5.12 -11.69 -9.19
CA LEU A 209 5.11 -10.94 -10.45
C LEU A 209 6.54 -10.90 -11.01
N ALA A 210 6.86 -11.89 -11.85
CA ALA A 210 8.22 -12.14 -12.34
C ALA A 210 8.45 -11.55 -13.73
N SER A 211 9.53 -10.79 -13.90
CA SER A 211 9.94 -10.26 -15.20
C SER A 211 11.45 -10.12 -15.36
N HIS A 212 11.88 -9.94 -16.61
CA HIS A 212 13.24 -9.56 -16.98
C HIS A 212 13.18 -8.62 -18.19
N PRO A 213 12.87 -7.33 -18.01
CA PRO A 213 12.80 -6.34 -19.09
C PRO A 213 14.09 -6.22 -19.92
N THR A 214 14.02 -5.49 -21.02
CA THR A 214 15.19 -5.23 -21.87
C THR A 214 16.17 -4.28 -21.17
N PRO A 215 17.50 -4.46 -21.28
CA PRO A 215 18.46 -3.44 -20.87
C PRO A 215 18.22 -2.14 -21.67
N PRO A 216 18.22 -0.95 -21.05
CA PRO A 216 17.86 0.33 -21.68
C PRO A 216 19.01 0.94 -22.51
N THR A 217 19.85 0.11 -23.12
CA THR A 217 21.04 0.53 -23.88
C THR A 217 21.24 -0.37 -25.10
N PHE A 218 22.36 -0.24 -25.82
CA PHE A 218 22.68 -0.98 -27.06
C PHE A 218 21.88 -0.58 -28.31
N ASP A 219 21.47 0.69 -28.40
CA ASP A 219 20.74 1.27 -29.53
C ASP A 219 21.20 2.71 -29.86
N GLY A 220 20.52 3.34 -30.81
CA GLY A 220 20.85 4.67 -31.30
C GLY A 220 20.01 5.79 -30.69
N ALA A 221 19.95 6.92 -31.38
CA ALA A 221 19.22 8.11 -30.90
C ALA A 221 17.70 7.92 -30.83
N GLU A 222 17.19 6.84 -31.41
CA GLU A 222 15.79 6.40 -31.33
C GLU A 222 15.38 5.84 -29.97
N ASP A 223 16.34 5.41 -29.12
CA ASP A 223 16.12 4.91 -27.76
C ASP A 223 15.04 3.80 -27.65
N ARG A 224 15.10 2.82 -28.56
CA ARG A 224 14.14 1.68 -28.62
C ARG A 224 14.09 0.93 -27.29
N ASN A 225 15.25 0.67 -26.72
CA ASN A 225 15.42 -0.16 -25.54
C ASN A 225 15.08 0.61 -24.27
N GLY A 226 15.50 1.87 -24.13
CA GLY A 226 15.10 2.68 -22.98
C GLY A 226 13.60 2.95 -22.92
N LEU A 227 12.98 3.20 -24.08
CA LEU A 227 11.52 3.38 -24.16
C LEU A 227 10.75 2.07 -23.90
N ARG A 228 11.19 0.93 -24.46
CA ARG A 228 10.57 -0.37 -24.22
C ARG A 228 10.72 -0.81 -22.77
N ASN A 229 11.90 -0.67 -22.17
CA ASN A 229 12.15 -0.96 -20.76
C ASN A 229 11.20 -0.17 -19.85
N ALA A 230 11.04 1.14 -20.11
CA ALA A 230 10.14 1.99 -19.32
C ALA A 230 8.67 1.56 -19.41
N ASP A 231 8.22 1.03 -20.55
CA ASP A 231 6.87 0.47 -20.72
C ASP A 231 6.73 -0.94 -20.15
N GLU A 232 7.77 -1.78 -20.21
CA GLU A 232 7.81 -3.08 -19.52
C GLU A 232 7.69 -2.88 -17.99
N ILE A 233 8.37 -1.88 -17.42
CA ILE A 233 8.24 -1.56 -15.98
C ILE A 233 6.86 -0.99 -15.67
N ARG A 234 6.35 -0.10 -16.52
CA ARG A 234 5.01 0.47 -16.37
C ARG A 234 3.94 -0.61 -16.44
N PHE A 235 4.14 -1.68 -17.21
CA PHE A 235 3.20 -2.81 -17.26
C PHE A 235 2.87 -3.31 -15.86
N TRP A 236 3.87 -3.53 -15.00
CA TRP A 236 3.61 -3.93 -13.62
C TRP A 236 2.94 -2.85 -12.79
N ALA A 237 3.34 -1.58 -12.95
CA ALA A 237 2.70 -0.47 -12.25
C ALA A 237 1.20 -0.34 -12.60
N ASP A 238 0.83 -0.56 -13.86
CA ASP A 238 -0.57 -0.54 -14.33
C ASP A 238 -1.28 -1.86 -13.96
N TYR A 239 -0.58 -3.00 -13.90
CA TYR A 239 -1.15 -4.30 -13.53
C TYR A 239 -1.62 -4.35 -12.09
N ILE A 240 -0.85 -3.79 -11.15
CA ILE A 240 -1.18 -3.79 -9.71
C ILE A 240 -2.09 -2.63 -9.28
N SER A 241 -2.44 -1.73 -10.20
CA SER A 241 -3.31 -0.58 -9.96
C SER A 241 -4.68 -0.88 -10.59
N PRO A 242 -5.70 -1.27 -9.81
CA PRO A 242 -7.00 -1.71 -10.34
C PRO A 242 -7.64 -0.72 -11.33
N GLU A 243 -7.38 0.57 -11.17
CA GLU A 243 -7.90 1.64 -12.02
C GLU A 243 -7.17 1.80 -13.38
N LYS A 244 -6.08 1.06 -13.63
CA LYS A 244 -5.22 1.20 -14.82
C LYS A 244 -5.07 -0.08 -15.65
N GLY A 245 -5.22 -1.25 -15.03
CA GLY A 245 -4.94 -2.55 -15.65
C GLY A 245 -5.92 -3.03 -16.72
N ASP A 246 -7.03 -2.31 -16.96
CA ASP A 246 -8.11 -2.72 -17.87
C ASP A 246 -7.64 -3.16 -19.25
N TYR A 247 -6.59 -2.54 -19.80
CA TYR A 247 -6.12 -2.81 -21.16
C TYR A 247 -5.31 -4.10 -21.28
N ILE A 248 -4.82 -4.64 -20.16
CA ILE A 248 -3.93 -5.78 -20.10
C ILE A 248 -4.71 -7.04 -20.45
N VAL A 249 -4.13 -7.87 -21.32
CA VAL A 249 -4.68 -9.16 -21.73
C VAL A 249 -3.55 -10.19 -21.68
N ASP A 250 -3.77 -11.29 -20.97
CA ASP A 250 -2.82 -12.40 -20.92
C ASP A 250 -2.89 -13.28 -22.19
N ASP A 251 -1.96 -14.22 -22.28
CA ASP A 251 -1.81 -15.12 -23.43
C ASP A 251 -2.98 -16.10 -23.61
N ASP A 252 -3.82 -16.29 -22.57
CA ASP A 252 -5.06 -17.08 -22.63
C ASP A 252 -6.29 -16.21 -22.95
N GLY A 253 -6.11 -14.89 -23.06
CA GLY A 253 -7.13 -13.93 -23.44
C GLY A 253 -7.97 -13.39 -22.28
N GLN A 254 -7.58 -13.66 -21.02
CA GLN A 254 -8.17 -13.03 -19.85
C GLN A 254 -7.67 -11.58 -19.72
N ARG A 255 -8.60 -10.69 -19.41
CA ARG A 255 -8.40 -9.23 -19.40
C ARG A 255 -8.42 -8.70 -17.98
N GLY A 256 -7.64 -7.65 -17.74
CA GLY A 256 -7.58 -6.92 -16.47
C GLY A 256 -6.25 -7.09 -15.75
N GLY A 257 -6.01 -6.21 -14.79
CA GLY A 257 -4.88 -6.25 -13.87
C GLY A 257 -5.02 -7.33 -12.79
N LEU A 258 -4.23 -7.20 -11.73
CA LEU A 258 -4.44 -7.86 -10.45
C LEU A 258 -5.54 -7.09 -9.70
N ASP A 259 -6.45 -7.81 -9.05
CA ASP A 259 -7.52 -7.20 -8.26
C ASP A 259 -6.94 -6.46 -7.03
N GLY A 260 -7.75 -5.58 -6.43
CA GLY A 260 -7.40 -4.91 -5.17
C GLY A 260 -7.20 -5.92 -4.04
N GLY A 261 -6.47 -5.52 -2.98
CA GLY A 261 -6.31 -6.36 -1.80
C GLY A 261 -5.58 -7.70 -2.02
N GLN A 262 -4.76 -7.81 -3.06
CA GLN A 262 -3.96 -9.02 -3.32
C GLN A 262 -2.52 -8.85 -2.82
N ARG A 263 -1.97 -9.90 -2.20
CA ARG A 263 -0.56 -9.97 -1.82
C ARG A 263 0.27 -10.27 -3.04
N PHE A 264 1.26 -9.42 -3.34
CA PHE A 264 2.17 -9.66 -4.45
C PHE A 264 3.60 -9.28 -4.12
N VAL A 265 4.55 -9.85 -4.86
CA VAL A 265 5.95 -9.43 -4.88
C VAL A 265 6.41 -9.32 -6.33
N ILE A 266 6.79 -8.12 -6.75
CA ILE A 266 7.47 -7.92 -8.04
C ILE A 266 8.93 -8.32 -7.86
N ALA A 267 9.38 -9.28 -8.66
CA ALA A 267 10.74 -9.81 -8.59
C ALA A 267 11.39 -9.86 -9.98
N GLY A 268 12.67 -9.50 -10.04
CA GLY A 268 13.48 -9.67 -11.23
C GLY A 268 14.55 -8.61 -11.42
N ASP A 269 15.47 -8.89 -12.34
CA ASP A 269 16.30 -7.88 -12.98
C ASP A 269 15.43 -6.98 -13.87
N GLN A 270 15.04 -5.82 -13.34
CA GLN A 270 14.24 -4.81 -14.04
C GLN A 270 15.08 -3.95 -15.00
N ASN A 271 16.41 -4.12 -15.01
CA ASN A 271 17.34 -3.39 -15.85
C ASN A 271 17.24 -1.86 -15.71
N VAL A 272 16.77 -1.37 -14.56
CA VAL A 272 16.49 0.05 -14.34
C VAL A 272 17.11 0.52 -13.04
N ASP A 273 17.93 1.55 -13.09
CA ASP A 273 18.46 2.23 -11.91
C ASP A 273 17.61 3.47 -11.58
N PRO A 274 17.33 3.77 -10.30
CA PRO A 274 16.49 4.90 -9.94
C PRO A 274 17.16 6.27 -10.14
N VAL A 275 18.49 6.35 -10.25
CA VAL A 275 19.23 7.62 -10.22
C VAL A 275 20.32 7.67 -11.30
N ASP A 276 21.06 6.58 -11.49
CA ASP A 276 22.19 6.45 -12.39
C ASP A 276 21.82 5.64 -13.67
N GLY A 277 22.82 5.29 -14.47
CA GLY A 277 22.64 4.51 -15.70
C GLY A 277 21.96 5.26 -16.84
N ASP A 278 21.55 4.52 -17.87
CA ASP A 278 20.98 5.03 -19.13
C ASP A 278 19.45 4.87 -19.20
N SER A 279 18.80 4.50 -18.10
CA SER A 279 17.34 4.33 -18.05
C SER A 279 16.59 5.63 -18.33
N LEU A 280 15.40 5.52 -18.94
CA LEU A 280 14.53 6.67 -19.12
C LEU A 280 14.21 7.31 -17.75
N PRO A 281 14.36 8.63 -17.57
CA PRO A 281 14.08 9.28 -16.29
C PRO A 281 12.67 9.00 -15.78
N GLY A 282 12.55 8.55 -14.53
CA GLY A 282 11.27 8.20 -13.92
C GLY A 282 10.86 6.74 -14.10
N ALA A 283 11.57 5.94 -14.91
CA ALA A 283 11.18 4.56 -15.21
C ALA A 283 11.08 3.70 -13.94
N ALA A 284 12.12 3.71 -13.09
CA ALA A 284 12.12 2.99 -11.81
C ALA A 284 11.07 3.53 -10.83
N GLN A 285 10.84 4.86 -10.84
CA GLN A 285 9.88 5.52 -9.96
C GLN A 285 8.43 5.11 -10.24
N GLN A 286 8.13 4.56 -11.42
CA GLN A 286 6.81 3.97 -11.71
C GLN A 286 6.47 2.82 -10.74
N LEU A 287 7.47 2.09 -10.25
CA LEU A 287 7.30 1.07 -9.22
C LEU A 287 7.65 1.62 -7.83
N LEU A 288 8.80 2.30 -7.67
CA LEU A 288 9.26 2.75 -6.36
C LEU A 288 8.38 3.85 -5.72
N GLY A 289 7.58 4.55 -6.52
CA GLY A 289 6.61 5.54 -6.06
C GLY A 289 5.15 5.08 -6.12
N ASN A 290 4.89 3.80 -6.41
CA ASN A 290 3.53 3.27 -6.48
C ASN A 290 2.95 3.04 -5.08
N ALA A 291 1.74 3.54 -4.82
CA ALA A 291 1.08 3.47 -3.53
C ALA A 291 0.76 2.03 -3.07
N HIS A 292 0.71 1.06 -3.98
CA HIS A 292 0.47 -0.34 -3.65
C HIS A 292 1.76 -1.12 -3.34
N ILE A 293 2.93 -0.50 -3.43
CA ILE A 293 4.24 -1.15 -3.19
C ILE A 293 4.88 -0.62 -1.92
N ALA A 294 5.32 -1.53 -1.04
CA ALA A 294 6.07 -1.20 0.16
C ALA A 294 7.56 -0.98 -0.15
N ALA A 295 7.87 0.13 -0.83
CA ALA A 295 9.22 0.44 -1.33
C ALA A 295 10.17 1.03 -0.27
N GLY A 296 9.68 1.36 0.93
CA GLY A 296 10.40 2.15 1.95
C GLY A 296 11.67 1.51 2.54
N LEU A 297 11.85 0.20 2.40
CA LEU A 297 13.00 -0.56 2.90
C LEU A 297 13.71 -1.26 1.75
N ALA A 298 14.58 -0.54 1.03
CA ALA A 298 15.39 -1.11 -0.03
C ALA A 298 16.48 -2.05 0.55
N PRO A 299 16.67 -3.26 -0.01
CA PRO A 299 17.80 -4.13 0.33
C PRO A 299 19.14 -3.40 0.15
N ASP A 300 20.10 -3.61 1.05
CA ASP A 300 21.44 -3.04 0.93
C ASP A 300 22.58 -4.05 1.17
N SER A 301 23.82 -3.62 0.90
CA SER A 301 25.03 -4.35 1.23
C SER A 301 26.26 -3.46 1.43
N ASP A 302 27.13 -3.89 2.35
CA ASP A 302 28.48 -3.33 2.49
C ASP A 302 29.35 -3.59 1.24
N GLY A 303 29.12 -4.69 0.53
CA GLY A 303 29.91 -5.08 -0.64
C GLY A 303 29.80 -4.11 -1.80
N GLY A 304 28.58 -3.65 -2.13
CA GLY A 304 28.37 -2.65 -3.18
C GLY A 304 29.14 -1.36 -2.89
N THR A 305 29.06 -0.87 -1.65
CA THR A 305 29.83 0.31 -1.20
C THR A 305 31.34 0.12 -1.34
N VAL A 306 31.86 -1.04 -0.93
CA VAL A 306 33.31 -1.33 -1.02
C VAL A 306 33.76 -1.52 -2.47
N ALA A 307 32.96 -2.18 -3.29
CA ALA A 307 33.23 -2.39 -4.71
C ALA A 307 33.32 -1.05 -5.45
N ALA A 308 32.28 -0.23 -5.36
CA ALA A 308 32.22 1.10 -5.99
C ALA A 308 33.42 1.98 -5.59
N ALA A 309 33.76 2.02 -4.30
CA ALA A 309 34.89 2.78 -3.81
C ALA A 309 36.26 2.26 -4.30
N THR A 310 36.41 0.95 -4.46
CA THR A 310 37.67 0.31 -4.87
C THR A 310 37.88 0.39 -6.39
N GLN A 311 36.83 0.19 -7.16
CA GLN A 311 36.82 0.29 -8.62
C GLN A 311 37.01 1.75 -9.07
N GLY A 312 36.34 2.70 -8.42
CA GLY A 312 36.35 4.10 -8.83
C GLY A 312 35.81 4.25 -10.25
N GLY A 313 36.45 5.07 -11.10
CA GLY A 313 36.01 5.25 -12.47
C GLY A 313 34.62 5.89 -12.53
N ASP A 314 33.69 5.25 -13.22
CA ASP A 314 32.30 5.72 -13.35
C ASP A 314 31.56 5.66 -12.02
N ASN A 315 31.86 4.68 -11.16
CA ASN A 315 31.32 4.59 -9.80
C ASN A 315 31.63 5.84 -8.95
N ALA A 316 32.74 6.55 -9.23
CA ALA A 316 33.09 7.77 -8.51
C ALA A 316 32.26 9.00 -8.95
N GLY A 317 31.57 8.90 -10.09
CA GLY A 317 30.71 9.94 -10.65
C GLY A 317 29.21 9.68 -10.48
N GLN A 318 28.82 8.49 -10.05
CA GLN A 318 27.43 8.11 -9.75
C GLN A 318 26.87 8.88 -8.55
N GLN A 319 25.56 9.07 -8.56
CA GLN A 319 24.82 9.86 -7.56
C GLN A 319 24.01 9.00 -6.60
N GLY A 320 23.61 7.79 -7.02
CA GLY A 320 22.98 6.78 -6.19
C GLY A 320 23.88 6.35 -5.04
N ASP A 321 23.26 5.85 -3.98
CA ASP A 321 23.99 5.32 -2.84
C ASP A 321 24.41 3.87 -3.16
N PRO A 322 25.71 3.57 -3.33
CA PRO A 322 26.20 2.30 -3.85
C PRO A 322 25.93 1.10 -2.93
N ARG A 323 25.44 1.34 -1.71
CA ARG A 323 24.95 0.23 -0.86
C ARG A 323 23.73 -0.47 -1.46
N PHE A 324 22.98 0.20 -2.33
CA PHE A 324 21.80 -0.35 -2.98
C PHE A 324 22.10 -1.02 -4.33
N ASP A 325 23.34 -0.96 -4.81
CA ASP A 325 23.72 -1.57 -6.09
C ASP A 325 23.58 -3.09 -6.02
N THR A 326 22.94 -3.66 -7.04
CA THR A 326 22.70 -5.11 -7.15
C THR A 326 23.54 -5.76 -8.24
N ALA A 327 24.20 -4.97 -9.09
CA ALA A 327 25.03 -5.45 -10.17
C ALA A 327 26.36 -4.67 -10.29
N ASP A 328 27.37 -5.33 -10.84
CA ASP A 328 28.74 -4.85 -11.07
C ASP A 328 29.07 -4.99 -12.56
N PHE A 329 28.75 -3.96 -13.35
CA PHE A 329 29.01 -3.96 -14.78
C PHE A 329 30.40 -3.41 -15.10
N SER A 330 31.05 -4.01 -16.09
CA SER A 330 32.41 -3.65 -16.49
C SER A 330 32.57 -2.18 -16.92
N GLU A 331 33.63 -1.52 -16.47
CA GLU A 331 33.99 -0.14 -16.83
C GLU A 331 34.50 -0.04 -18.29
N PRO A 332 34.36 1.09 -19.02
CA PRO A 332 34.17 2.48 -18.57
C PRO A 332 32.72 3.03 -18.60
N SER A 333 31.70 2.17 -18.59
CA SER A 333 30.29 2.53 -18.37
C SER A 333 29.49 1.22 -18.38
N PRO A 334 28.49 1.03 -17.50
CA PRO A 334 27.89 2.02 -16.59
C PRO A 334 28.45 2.03 -15.15
N GLY A 335 29.29 1.06 -14.76
CA GLY A 335 29.66 0.83 -13.36
C GLY A 335 28.61 0.01 -12.61
N ASN A 336 28.59 0.11 -11.29
CA ASN A 336 27.65 -0.62 -10.44
C ASN A 336 26.28 0.07 -10.49
N LEU A 337 25.19 -0.70 -10.47
CA LEU A 337 23.84 -0.17 -10.54
C LEU A 337 22.88 -1.01 -9.70
N ARG A 338 21.76 -0.41 -9.28
CA ARG A 338 20.61 -1.11 -8.71
C ARG A 338 19.63 -1.46 -9.82
N VAL A 339 19.66 -2.71 -10.27
CA VAL A 339 18.80 -3.18 -11.38
C VAL A 339 17.92 -4.38 -11.01
N ASP A 340 18.22 -5.06 -9.90
CA ASP A 340 17.46 -6.20 -9.39
C ASP A 340 16.51 -5.75 -8.27
N TYR A 341 15.26 -6.21 -8.32
CA TYR A 341 14.21 -5.77 -7.41
C TYR A 341 13.46 -6.95 -6.81
N VAL A 342 13.10 -6.79 -5.53
CA VAL A 342 12.12 -7.61 -4.80
C VAL A 342 11.21 -6.64 -4.05
N LEU A 343 10.04 -6.37 -4.60
CA LEU A 343 9.14 -5.29 -4.17
C LEU A 343 7.81 -5.90 -3.70
N PRO A 344 7.60 -6.03 -2.37
CA PRO A 344 6.34 -6.53 -1.83
C PRO A 344 5.21 -5.50 -1.96
N SER A 345 3.98 -5.98 -2.00
CA SER A 345 2.76 -5.17 -1.86
C SER A 345 2.72 -4.49 -0.49
N GLN A 346 2.07 -3.33 -0.42
CA GLN A 346 1.66 -2.75 0.86
C GLN A 346 0.62 -3.62 1.58
N PHE A 347 -0.23 -4.29 0.79
CA PHE A 347 -1.29 -5.12 1.30
C PHE A 347 -0.76 -6.49 1.76
N GLY A 348 -1.09 -6.88 3.00
CA GLY A 348 -0.94 -8.24 3.54
C GLY A 348 0.48 -8.80 3.62
N LEU A 349 1.51 -7.96 3.46
CA LEU A 349 2.93 -8.33 3.56
C LEU A 349 3.71 -7.26 4.33
N THR A 350 4.33 -7.65 5.44
CA THR A 350 5.28 -6.79 6.18
C THR A 350 6.69 -7.25 5.91
N ARG A 351 7.58 -6.32 5.56
CA ARG A 351 9.01 -6.61 5.34
C ARG A 351 9.75 -6.62 6.68
N LEU A 352 10.30 -7.78 7.05
CA LEU A 352 11.10 -7.98 8.25
C LEU A 352 12.56 -7.57 8.02
N ASP A 353 13.13 -7.93 6.87
CA ASP A 353 14.52 -7.68 6.51
C ASP A 353 14.68 -7.69 4.98
N GLY A 354 15.86 -7.33 4.50
CA GLY A 354 16.24 -7.45 3.11
C GLY A 354 17.73 -7.32 2.93
N GLY A 355 18.27 -7.93 1.89
CA GLY A 355 19.70 -7.79 1.63
C GLY A 355 20.10 -8.10 0.21
N ILE A 356 21.31 -7.63 -0.11
CA ILE A 356 22.02 -7.94 -1.35
C ILE A 356 23.20 -8.83 -0.95
N VAL A 357 23.31 -10.00 -1.58
CA VAL A 357 24.40 -10.96 -1.29
C VAL A 357 25.67 -10.50 -2.01
N TRP A 358 26.27 -9.45 -1.45
CA TRP A 358 27.56 -8.90 -1.86
C TRP A 358 28.51 -8.88 -0.67
N PRO A 359 29.08 -10.03 -0.28
CA PRO A 359 30.10 -10.08 0.77
C PRO A 359 31.38 -9.34 0.36
N THR A 360 32.01 -8.63 1.30
CA THR A 360 33.28 -7.94 1.09
C THR A 360 34.44 -8.93 0.91
N GLU A 361 35.48 -8.55 0.16
CA GLU A 361 36.62 -9.43 -0.15
C GLU A 361 37.22 -10.06 1.13
N GLY A 362 37.37 -11.39 1.12
CA GLY A 362 37.93 -12.15 2.24
C GLY A 362 36.92 -12.56 3.31
N THR A 363 35.65 -12.18 3.18
CA THR A 363 34.56 -12.77 3.97
C THR A 363 34.03 -14.06 3.32
N PRO A 364 33.45 -15.01 4.10
CA PRO A 364 32.86 -16.22 3.54
C PRO A 364 31.85 -15.89 2.43
N GLY A 365 31.91 -16.62 1.31
CA GLY A 365 31.05 -16.39 0.15
C GLY A 365 31.56 -15.36 -0.88
N SER A 366 32.61 -14.57 -0.56
CA SER A 366 33.15 -13.56 -1.49
C SER A 366 33.78 -14.10 -2.77
N ASP A 367 34.18 -15.37 -2.82
CA ASP A 367 34.65 -15.99 -4.07
C ASP A 367 33.52 -16.26 -5.07
N ALA A 368 32.26 -16.34 -4.59
CA ALA A 368 31.10 -16.65 -5.42
C ALA A 368 30.47 -15.41 -6.09
N THR A 369 30.87 -14.20 -5.69
CA THR A 369 30.41 -12.94 -6.33
C THR A 369 30.94 -12.78 -7.76
N ALA A 370 31.90 -13.60 -8.18
CA ALA A 370 32.40 -13.64 -9.55
C ALA A 370 31.60 -14.58 -10.47
N ALA A 371 30.61 -15.32 -9.93
CA ALA A 371 29.81 -16.28 -10.68
C ALA A 371 28.77 -15.61 -11.61
N SER A 372 28.35 -14.41 -11.23
CA SER A 372 27.45 -13.52 -11.96
C SER A 372 27.93 -12.09 -11.76
N ASP A 373 27.70 -11.21 -12.72
CA ASP A 373 27.84 -9.76 -12.57
C ASP A 373 26.73 -9.16 -11.70
N HIS A 374 25.64 -9.88 -11.47
CA HIS A 374 24.57 -9.53 -10.54
C HIS A 374 24.74 -10.19 -9.16
N ARG A 375 23.94 -9.74 -8.19
CA ARG A 375 23.92 -10.25 -6.82
C ARG A 375 22.52 -10.73 -6.46
N LEU A 376 22.44 -11.84 -5.74
CA LEU A 376 21.16 -12.30 -5.20
C LEU A 376 20.60 -11.22 -4.28
N THR A 377 19.38 -10.78 -4.56
CA THR A 377 18.67 -9.75 -3.81
C THR A 377 17.41 -10.37 -3.22
N TYR A 378 17.14 -10.14 -1.93
CA TYR A 378 16.02 -10.78 -1.23
C TYR A 378 15.26 -9.83 -0.31
N ALA A 379 14.05 -10.26 0.04
CA ALA A 379 13.21 -9.72 1.09
C ALA A 379 12.79 -10.85 2.02
N ASP A 380 12.93 -10.62 3.32
CA ASP A 380 12.27 -11.42 4.34
C ASP A 380 10.96 -10.76 4.67
N LEU A 381 9.88 -11.51 4.50
CA LEU A 381 8.51 -11.04 4.63
C LEU A 381 7.80 -11.86 5.68
N VAL A 382 6.82 -11.24 6.32
CA VAL A 382 5.77 -11.95 7.05
C VAL A 382 4.46 -11.67 6.36
N ILE A 383 3.66 -12.72 6.16
CA ILE A 383 2.28 -12.58 5.73
C ILE A 383 1.51 -12.06 6.93
N THR A 384 0.98 -10.84 6.80
CA THR A 384 0.11 -10.24 7.79
C THR A 384 -1.34 -10.53 7.41
N GLU A 385 -2.14 -10.84 8.43
CA GLU A 385 -3.59 -10.93 8.31
C GLU A 385 -4.14 -9.55 7.88
N ASP A 386 -5.27 -9.58 7.18
CA ASP A 386 -5.85 -8.44 6.48
C ASP A 386 -6.10 -7.25 7.41
N THR A 387 -5.37 -6.15 7.23
CA THR A 387 -5.58 -4.90 7.99
C THR A 387 -6.91 -4.27 7.59
N THR A 388 -7.75 -3.93 8.56
CA THR A 388 -8.98 -3.16 8.34
C THR A 388 -8.60 -1.80 7.76
N ARG A 389 -8.96 -1.52 6.49
CA ARG A 389 -8.66 -0.24 5.81
C ARG A 389 -9.95 0.52 5.53
N VAL A 390 -9.93 1.82 5.78
CA VAL A 390 -11.05 2.72 5.43
C VAL A 390 -10.86 3.21 3.99
N GLN A 391 -11.82 2.88 3.13
CA GLN A 391 -11.82 3.28 1.72
C GLN A 391 -13.14 3.96 1.33
N ASP A 392 -13.12 4.67 0.20
CA ASP A 392 -14.33 5.23 -0.43
C ASP A 392 -15.23 6.04 0.51
N VAL A 393 -14.62 6.97 1.25
CA VAL A 393 -15.35 7.85 2.16
C VAL A 393 -16.31 8.76 1.36
N GLU A 394 -17.61 8.64 1.59
CA GLU A 394 -18.66 9.43 0.96
C GLU A 394 -19.48 10.22 1.98
N PHE A 395 -19.86 11.44 1.63
CA PHE A 395 -20.78 12.27 2.43
C PHE A 395 -22.25 11.92 2.14
N ILE A 396 -23.01 11.62 3.19
CA ILE A 396 -24.43 11.23 3.08
C ILE A 396 -25.41 12.27 3.64
N GLY A 397 -24.93 13.36 4.25
CA GLY A 397 -25.78 14.47 4.66
C GLY A 397 -25.36 15.13 5.97
N GLU A 398 -26.03 16.22 6.32
CA GLU A 398 -25.84 16.94 7.59
C GLU A 398 -27.17 17.49 8.10
N THR A 399 -27.27 17.65 9.42
CA THR A 399 -28.38 18.37 10.08
C THR A 399 -27.84 19.12 11.29
N SER A 400 -28.47 20.23 11.66
CA SER A 400 -28.01 21.01 12.82
C SER A 400 -29.15 21.46 13.74
N PHE A 401 -28.79 21.75 14.98
CA PHE A 401 -29.66 22.33 16.00
C PHE A 401 -29.13 23.73 16.36
N GLU A 402 -30.05 24.71 16.45
CA GLU A 402 -29.69 26.07 16.88
C GLU A 402 -29.17 26.06 18.32
N SER A 403 -28.07 26.79 18.57
CA SER A 403 -27.54 26.96 19.92
C SER A 403 -28.61 27.52 20.89
N GLY A 404 -28.54 27.10 22.15
CA GLY A 404 -29.51 27.46 23.18
C GLY A 404 -30.86 26.71 23.07
N SER A 405 -30.95 25.72 22.19
CA SER A 405 -32.08 24.78 22.16
C SER A 405 -32.25 24.08 23.51
N MET A 406 -33.49 23.84 23.94
CA MET A 406 -33.76 23.19 25.23
C MET A 406 -34.27 21.78 25.02
N PHE A 407 -33.68 20.80 25.71
CA PHE A 407 -34.18 19.42 25.75
C PHE A 407 -34.34 18.94 27.18
N GLN A 408 -35.53 18.47 27.54
CA GLN A 408 -35.86 17.98 28.89
C GLN A 408 -35.45 18.91 30.08
N GLY A 409 -35.31 20.20 29.83
CA GLY A 409 -34.96 21.20 30.85
C GLY A 409 -33.47 21.48 30.98
N THR A 410 -32.63 20.90 30.12
CA THR A 410 -31.22 21.28 29.95
C THR A 410 -31.02 21.97 28.60
N THR A 411 -29.97 22.77 28.53
CA THR A 411 -29.50 23.43 27.30
C THR A 411 -28.81 22.38 26.45
N LEU A 412 -29.33 22.11 25.26
CA LEU A 412 -28.69 21.24 24.28
C LEU A 412 -27.55 22.01 23.61
N GLY A 413 -26.36 21.42 23.63
CA GLY A 413 -25.10 22.01 23.16
C GLY A 413 -23.93 21.32 23.85
N GLY A 414 -22.71 21.74 23.54
CA GLY A 414 -21.52 21.20 24.18
C GLY A 414 -21.14 19.79 23.75
N LEU A 415 -21.58 19.31 22.58
CA LEU A 415 -21.47 17.88 22.25
C LEU A 415 -20.07 17.53 21.73
N SER A 416 -19.22 17.03 22.62
CA SER A 416 -17.80 16.73 22.38
C SER A 416 -17.51 15.26 22.05
N GLY A 417 -18.44 14.33 22.34
CA GLY A 417 -18.21 12.89 22.08
C GLY A 417 -19.50 12.14 21.77
N LEU A 418 -19.38 11.04 21.01
CA LEU A 418 -20.51 10.26 20.51
C LEU A 418 -20.17 8.76 20.52
N THR A 419 -21.07 7.90 20.99
CA THR A 419 -20.93 6.44 20.87
C THR A 419 -22.24 5.78 20.43
N TYR A 420 -22.15 4.74 19.62
CA TYR A 420 -23.27 3.96 19.11
C TYR A 420 -23.40 2.59 19.82
N ASP A 421 -24.53 2.39 20.50
CA ASP A 421 -24.93 1.11 21.04
C ASP A 421 -25.75 0.33 20.01
N ALA A 422 -25.08 -0.56 19.28
CA ALA A 422 -25.70 -1.42 18.27
C ALA A 422 -26.76 -2.38 18.84
N ALA A 423 -26.64 -2.79 20.12
CA ALA A 423 -27.60 -3.71 20.72
C ALA A 423 -28.96 -3.05 20.97
N SER A 424 -28.94 -1.76 21.30
CA SER A 424 -30.16 -0.96 21.48
C SER A 424 -30.53 -0.12 20.27
N ASP A 425 -29.65 -0.03 19.26
CA ASP A 425 -29.77 0.85 18.09
C ASP A 425 -29.90 2.32 18.52
N SER A 426 -29.08 2.74 19.49
CA SER A 426 -29.14 4.10 20.03
C SER A 426 -27.77 4.68 20.24
N TYR A 427 -27.73 6.01 20.33
CA TYR A 427 -26.49 6.75 20.45
C TYR A 427 -26.47 7.49 21.78
N LEU A 428 -25.29 7.66 22.35
CA LEU A 428 -25.03 8.54 23.49
C LEU A 428 -24.11 9.66 23.06
N ALA A 429 -24.47 10.91 23.35
CA ALA A 429 -23.60 12.07 23.17
C ALA A 429 -23.29 12.72 24.51
N ILE A 430 -22.01 12.88 24.84
CA ILE A 430 -21.56 13.56 26.05
C ILE A 430 -21.58 15.07 25.84
N SER A 431 -21.80 15.82 26.92
CA SER A 431 -21.70 17.27 26.92
C SER A 431 -20.50 17.72 27.74
N ASP A 432 -19.64 18.55 27.17
CA ASP A 432 -18.44 19.16 27.76
C ASP A 432 -18.73 20.18 28.86
N ASP A 433 -19.99 20.64 28.96
CA ASP A 433 -20.44 21.60 29.98
C ASP A 433 -19.93 21.19 31.37
N ARG A 434 -19.04 22.03 31.91
CA ARG A 434 -18.33 21.83 33.18
C ARG A 434 -19.21 21.91 34.42
N SER A 435 -20.50 21.65 34.26
CA SER A 435 -21.58 21.97 35.19
C SER A 435 -21.78 23.47 35.42
N ASP A 436 -21.42 24.29 34.42
CA ASP A 436 -21.50 25.75 34.47
C ASP A 436 -22.89 26.24 34.06
N ILE A 437 -23.48 25.63 33.04
CA ILE A 437 -24.82 25.97 32.54
C ILE A 437 -25.88 25.07 33.19
N ASP A 438 -25.73 23.76 33.01
CA ASP A 438 -26.58 22.71 33.58
C ASP A 438 -25.69 21.60 34.17
N ALA A 439 -26.22 20.72 35.01
CA ALA A 439 -25.40 19.64 35.57
C ALA A 439 -24.78 18.76 34.45
N ALA A 440 -23.53 18.32 34.64
CA ALA A 440 -22.82 17.42 33.71
C ALA A 440 -23.70 16.24 33.32
N ARG A 441 -23.71 15.91 32.03
CA ARG A 441 -24.75 15.04 31.44
C ARG A 441 -24.32 14.45 30.12
N PHE A 442 -24.94 13.34 29.77
CA PHE A 442 -24.99 12.86 28.38
C PHE A 442 -26.45 12.77 27.91
N TYR A 443 -26.63 12.81 26.60
CA TYR A 443 -27.90 12.67 25.93
C TYR A 443 -28.01 11.31 25.27
N SER A 444 -29.20 10.71 25.31
CA SER A 444 -29.51 9.53 24.50
C SER A 444 -30.28 9.95 23.26
N LEU A 445 -29.88 9.47 22.09
CA LEU A 445 -30.47 9.83 20.80
C LEU A 445 -30.68 8.62 19.89
N ARG A 446 -31.48 8.85 18.85
CA ARG A 446 -31.69 7.95 17.71
C ARG A 446 -31.31 8.72 16.46
N ILE A 447 -30.58 8.08 15.56
CA ILE A 447 -30.23 8.63 14.25
C ILE A 447 -30.77 7.65 13.20
N ASP A 448 -31.76 8.08 12.43
CA ASP A 448 -32.35 7.26 11.36
C ASP A 448 -31.72 7.64 10.01
N ILE A 449 -30.85 6.76 9.51
CA ILE A 449 -30.15 6.85 8.22
C ILE A 449 -30.43 5.62 7.35
N ALA A 450 -31.53 4.90 7.62
CA ALA A 450 -31.82 3.64 6.94
C ALA A 450 -32.08 3.79 5.42
N ASP A 451 -32.34 5.01 4.95
CA ASP A 451 -32.45 5.35 3.53
C ASP A 451 -31.12 5.84 2.91
N GLY A 452 -30.03 5.80 3.68
CA GLY A 452 -28.69 6.18 3.26
C GLY A 452 -28.45 7.69 3.21
N GLN A 453 -29.27 8.49 3.90
CA GLN A 453 -29.11 9.95 3.97
C GLN A 453 -29.22 10.44 5.43
N LEU A 454 -28.49 11.50 5.77
CA LEU A 454 -28.64 12.21 7.03
C LEU A 454 -29.32 13.57 6.78
N ASP A 455 -30.60 13.68 7.14
CA ASP A 455 -31.45 14.83 6.84
C ASP A 455 -32.08 15.46 8.12
N ASP A 456 -32.74 16.61 7.94
CA ASP A 456 -33.60 17.23 8.96
C ASP A 456 -34.62 16.23 9.52
N GLY A 457 -34.44 15.85 10.79
CA GLY A 457 -35.31 14.93 11.52
C GLY A 457 -34.80 13.49 11.63
N SER A 458 -33.67 13.16 10.99
CA SER A 458 -32.95 11.89 11.21
C SER A 458 -32.47 11.79 12.66
N VAL A 459 -31.95 12.88 13.23
CA VAL A 459 -31.47 12.94 14.62
C VAL A 459 -32.61 13.29 15.57
N ARG A 460 -32.83 12.43 16.58
CA ARG A 460 -33.85 12.64 17.62
C ARG A 460 -33.30 12.33 19.00
N PHE A 461 -33.19 13.38 19.82
CA PHE A 461 -32.97 13.26 21.25
C PHE A 461 -34.14 12.54 21.94
N THR A 462 -33.81 11.58 22.80
CA THR A 462 -34.76 10.69 23.47
C THR A 462 -34.71 10.81 24.98
N ASP A 463 -33.53 11.02 25.55
CA ASP A 463 -33.36 11.20 26.99
C ASP A 463 -32.13 12.04 27.36
N VAL A 464 -32.06 12.47 28.62
CA VAL A 464 -30.90 13.14 29.20
C VAL A 464 -30.58 12.52 30.56
N THR A 465 -29.31 12.21 30.78
CA THR A 465 -28.83 11.55 32.01
C THR A 465 -27.78 12.42 32.69
N THR A 466 -28.06 12.84 33.92
CA THR A 466 -27.10 13.60 34.74
C THR A 466 -26.02 12.69 35.30
N LEU A 467 -24.77 13.07 35.07
CA LEU A 467 -23.58 12.48 35.68
C LEU A 467 -23.48 12.84 37.16
N ARG A 468 -23.15 11.86 37.97
CA ARG A 468 -23.06 11.95 39.43
C ARG A 468 -21.80 11.26 39.91
N GLN A 469 -21.19 11.81 40.94
CA GLN A 469 -20.07 11.20 41.66
C GLN A 469 -20.51 9.88 42.32
N GLU A 470 -19.54 9.10 42.81
CA GLU A 470 -19.78 7.82 43.49
C GLU A 470 -20.80 7.92 44.64
N ASP A 471 -20.81 9.04 45.35
CA ASP A 471 -21.74 9.29 46.47
C ASP A 471 -23.18 9.63 46.03
N GLY A 472 -23.41 9.70 44.72
CA GLY A 472 -24.69 9.99 44.08
C GLY A 472 -25.02 11.48 43.99
N THR A 473 -24.09 12.38 44.33
CA THR A 473 -24.26 13.82 44.12
C THR A 473 -23.81 14.23 42.71
N PRO A 474 -24.47 15.21 42.06
CA PRO A 474 -23.97 15.77 40.80
C PRO A 474 -22.56 16.35 40.96
N PHE A 475 -21.81 16.40 39.86
CA PHE A 475 -20.55 17.15 39.82
C PHE A 475 -20.81 18.65 40.09
N ALA A 476 -19.83 19.30 40.71
CA ALA A 476 -19.91 20.74 40.96
C ALA A 476 -19.36 21.50 39.73
N GLU A 477 -19.79 22.76 39.62
CA GLU A 477 -19.25 23.74 38.65
C GLU A 477 -17.72 23.70 38.59
N GLY A 478 -17.17 23.49 37.39
CA GLY A 478 -15.74 23.45 37.09
C GLY A 478 -14.98 22.21 37.58
N THR A 479 -15.66 21.14 38.02
CA THR A 479 -15.00 19.93 38.57
C THR A 479 -14.97 18.71 37.65
N ILE A 480 -15.63 18.81 36.50
CA ILE A 480 -15.61 17.84 35.40
C ILE A 480 -15.61 18.65 34.10
N ASP A 481 -15.01 18.10 33.07
CA ASP A 481 -14.83 18.69 31.75
C ASP A 481 -14.80 17.51 30.77
N ALA A 482 -15.97 17.06 30.34
CA ALA A 482 -16.15 15.71 29.80
C ALA A 482 -16.11 15.69 28.28
N GLU A 483 -15.17 14.96 27.67
CA GLU A 483 -14.92 15.08 26.23
C GLU A 483 -15.42 13.90 25.43
N ALA A 484 -15.02 12.68 25.79
CA ALA A 484 -15.42 11.48 25.07
C ALA A 484 -16.21 10.51 25.94
N ILE A 485 -16.99 9.65 25.28
CA ILE A 485 -17.83 8.64 25.91
C ILE A 485 -17.81 7.36 25.08
N ASP A 486 -17.56 6.23 25.73
CA ASP A 486 -17.74 4.91 25.11
C ASP A 486 -18.17 3.86 26.15
N TYR A 487 -18.28 2.58 25.78
CA TYR A 487 -18.77 1.54 26.69
C TYR A 487 -18.14 0.15 26.53
N ALA A 488 -17.99 -0.56 27.66
CA ALA A 488 -17.59 -1.96 27.71
C ALA A 488 -18.74 -2.93 27.36
N GLU A 489 -18.40 -4.19 27.06
CA GLU A 489 -19.36 -5.27 26.77
C GLU A 489 -20.46 -5.41 27.85
N ASP A 490 -20.12 -5.20 29.13
CA ASP A 490 -21.07 -5.30 30.25
C ASP A 490 -22.01 -4.09 30.40
N GLY A 491 -21.81 -3.07 29.55
CA GLY A 491 -22.57 -1.83 29.50
C GLY A 491 -22.05 -0.72 30.40
N THR A 492 -20.92 -0.89 31.11
CA THR A 492 -20.22 0.18 31.83
C THR A 492 -19.79 1.27 30.83
N LEU A 493 -20.03 2.53 31.18
CA LEU A 493 -19.62 3.68 30.38
C LEU A 493 -18.23 4.14 30.83
N PHE A 494 -17.38 4.48 29.88
CA PHE A 494 -16.15 5.23 30.11
C PHE A 494 -16.34 6.64 29.61
N ILE A 495 -15.90 7.62 30.42
CA ILE A 495 -15.97 9.03 30.07
C ILE A 495 -14.62 9.67 30.38
N SER A 496 -13.98 10.26 29.36
CA SER A 496 -12.77 11.05 29.57
C SER A 496 -13.13 12.41 30.14
N SER A 497 -12.21 12.98 30.90
CA SER A 497 -12.27 14.38 31.28
C SER A 497 -10.91 15.04 31.22
N GLU A 498 -10.84 16.21 30.58
CA GLU A 498 -9.62 17.02 30.45
C GLU A 498 -9.04 17.48 31.79
N GLY A 499 -9.90 17.68 32.79
CA GLY A 499 -9.52 18.30 34.04
C GLY A 499 -9.37 19.83 33.91
N ASN A 500 -8.41 20.40 34.64
CA ASN A 500 -8.17 21.85 34.63
C ASN A 500 -6.76 22.12 35.17
N ALA A 501 -5.79 22.17 34.26
CA ALA A 501 -4.39 22.38 34.63
C ALA A 501 -4.15 23.72 35.36
N ASN A 502 -4.97 24.75 35.09
CA ASN A 502 -4.87 26.04 35.77
C ASN A 502 -5.26 25.97 37.26
N GLU A 503 -6.16 25.06 37.61
CA GLU A 503 -6.59 24.79 39.00
C GLU A 503 -5.88 23.56 39.61
N GLY A 504 -4.96 22.94 38.87
CA GLY A 504 -4.24 21.73 39.28
C GLY A 504 -5.11 20.47 39.34
N LEU A 505 -6.22 20.44 38.59
CA LEU A 505 -7.04 19.26 38.39
C LEU A 505 -6.44 18.45 37.23
N ALA A 506 -6.09 17.19 37.52
CA ALA A 506 -5.60 16.23 36.54
C ALA A 506 -6.75 15.78 35.61
N PRO A 507 -6.43 15.27 34.40
CA PRO A 507 -7.42 14.59 33.59
C PRO A 507 -7.84 13.27 34.26
N SER A 508 -8.92 12.66 33.79
CA SER A 508 -9.42 11.39 34.33
C SER A 508 -10.18 10.57 33.28
N ILE A 509 -10.22 9.26 33.49
CA ILE A 509 -11.12 8.35 32.76
C ILE A 509 -12.03 7.72 33.80
N GLY A 510 -13.27 8.19 33.87
CA GLY A 510 -14.25 7.72 34.84
C GLY A 510 -15.05 6.54 34.30
N GLN A 511 -15.33 5.57 35.18
CA GLN A 511 -16.27 4.48 34.92
C GLN A 511 -17.65 4.86 35.46
N PHE A 512 -18.69 4.75 34.66
CA PHE A 512 -20.04 5.15 35.01
C PHE A 512 -21.06 4.05 34.72
N ALA A 513 -22.06 3.92 35.58
CA ALA A 513 -23.27 3.19 35.25
C ALA A 513 -24.05 3.95 34.16
N ARG A 514 -24.84 3.23 33.36
CA ARG A 514 -25.77 3.81 32.36
C ARG A 514 -26.80 4.81 32.93
N ASP A 515 -26.97 4.86 34.25
CA ASP A 515 -27.83 5.85 34.91
C ASP A 515 -27.08 7.15 35.32
N GLY A 516 -25.80 7.25 34.98
CA GLY A 516 -24.91 8.38 35.22
C GLY A 516 -24.17 8.36 36.56
N GLN A 517 -24.32 7.34 37.41
CA GLN A 517 -23.53 7.25 38.64
C GLN A 517 -22.11 6.75 38.37
N GLN A 518 -21.09 7.49 38.80
CA GLN A 518 -19.70 7.06 38.77
C GLN A 518 -19.51 5.84 39.67
N LEU A 519 -18.80 4.84 39.15
CA LEU A 519 -18.49 3.57 39.79
C LEU A 519 -17.05 3.54 40.27
N ASP A 520 -16.14 4.02 39.42
CA ASP A 520 -14.69 4.04 39.64
C ASP A 520 -14.01 5.01 38.66
N SER A 521 -12.67 5.01 38.61
CA SER A 521 -11.87 5.69 37.59
C SER A 521 -10.55 4.95 37.35
N PHE A 522 -10.01 5.00 36.14
CA PHE A 522 -8.66 4.49 35.87
C PHE A 522 -7.59 5.37 36.51
N GLU A 523 -6.46 4.75 36.85
CA GLU A 523 -5.25 5.49 37.23
C GLU A 523 -4.68 6.17 35.98
N ILE A 524 -4.32 7.45 36.12
CA ILE A 524 -3.73 8.25 35.05
C ILE A 524 -2.21 8.28 35.22
N PRO A 525 -1.42 8.17 34.13
CA PRO A 525 0.03 8.28 34.22
C PRO A 525 0.47 9.58 34.88
N ASP A 526 1.50 9.49 35.74
CA ASP A 526 2.06 10.65 36.45
C ASP A 526 2.56 11.74 35.47
N THR A 527 2.92 11.37 34.24
CA THR A 527 3.36 12.29 33.17
C THR A 527 2.26 13.26 32.75
N LEU A 528 0.98 12.88 32.85
CA LEU A 528 -0.18 13.72 32.50
C LEU A 528 -0.56 14.69 33.63
N VAL A 529 -0.17 14.42 34.88
CA VAL A 529 -0.59 15.22 36.03
C VAL A 529 0.04 16.63 35.98
N PRO A 530 -0.78 17.71 35.92
CA PRO A 530 -0.26 19.07 35.82
C PRO A 530 0.44 19.50 37.11
N THR A 531 1.65 20.04 36.97
CA THR A 531 2.38 20.63 38.10
C THR A 531 1.93 22.06 38.38
N HIS A 532 1.98 22.46 39.65
CA HIS A 532 1.66 23.84 40.05
C HIS A 532 2.59 24.90 39.41
N SER A 533 3.78 24.51 38.95
CA SER A 533 4.68 25.41 38.21
C SER A 533 4.31 25.55 36.73
N GLY A 534 3.47 24.66 36.20
CA GLY A 534 3.15 24.57 34.78
C GLY A 534 4.35 24.12 33.94
N GLU A 535 5.28 23.36 34.52
CA GLU A 535 6.51 22.89 33.86
C GLU A 535 6.37 21.47 33.29
N SER A 536 5.34 20.72 33.70
CA SER A 536 5.04 19.36 33.22
C SER A 536 3.56 19.04 33.39
N GLY A 537 3.08 18.04 32.66
CA GLY A 537 1.70 17.57 32.64
C GLY A 537 0.92 18.05 31.42
N ILE A 538 -0.40 17.81 31.46
CA ILE A 538 -1.32 18.32 30.45
C ILE A 538 -1.30 19.85 30.35
N ARG A 539 -1.73 20.33 29.18
CA ARG A 539 -2.06 21.73 28.96
C ARG A 539 -3.56 21.90 29.21
N ASN A 540 -3.97 23.09 29.63
CA ASN A 540 -5.39 23.37 29.84
C ASN A 540 -6.09 23.45 28.47
N ASN A 541 -7.20 22.74 28.30
CA ASN A 541 -8.01 22.75 27.07
C ASN A 541 -7.27 22.14 25.87
N LEU A 542 -6.47 21.10 26.14
CA LEU A 542 -5.64 20.36 25.19
C LEU A 542 -5.24 18.99 25.79
N ALA A 543 -6.11 18.41 26.63
CA ALA A 543 -5.84 17.23 27.44
C ALA A 543 -6.54 15.99 26.85
N LEU A 544 -7.15 15.12 27.66
CA LEU A 544 -7.76 13.87 27.16
C LEU A 544 -9.09 14.14 26.45
N GLU A 545 -9.03 14.42 25.15
CA GLU A 545 -10.20 14.68 24.30
C GLU A 545 -10.91 13.39 23.88
N SER A 546 -10.13 12.41 23.45
CA SER A 546 -10.63 11.22 22.76
C SER A 546 -10.74 10.00 23.66
N LEU A 547 -11.68 9.08 23.37
CA LEU A 547 -11.78 7.77 24.04
C LEU A 547 -12.53 6.76 23.16
N THR A 548 -11.98 5.56 23.00
CA THR A 548 -12.64 4.45 22.30
C THR A 548 -12.28 3.10 22.93
N VAL A 549 -13.23 2.17 22.97
CA VAL A 549 -13.03 0.76 23.35
C VAL A 549 -12.85 -0.05 22.07
N THR A 550 -11.90 -1.00 22.07
CA THR A 550 -11.69 -1.89 20.92
C THR A 550 -12.89 -2.82 20.68
N PRO A 551 -13.15 -3.25 19.44
CA PRO A 551 -14.29 -4.13 19.13
C PRO A 551 -14.29 -5.46 19.90
N ASP A 552 -13.11 -5.97 20.28
CA ASP A 552 -12.96 -7.19 21.09
C ASP A 552 -13.20 -6.95 22.60
N HIS A 553 -13.43 -5.69 23.00
CA HIS A 553 -13.64 -5.22 24.36
C HIS A 553 -12.51 -5.57 25.35
N GLN A 554 -11.28 -5.73 24.86
CA GLN A 554 -10.10 -5.97 25.72
C GLN A 554 -9.34 -4.69 26.04
N HIS A 555 -9.36 -3.70 25.15
CA HIS A 555 -8.55 -2.50 25.28
C HIS A 555 -9.39 -1.22 25.20
N LEU A 556 -8.86 -0.15 25.80
CA LEU A 556 -9.37 1.21 25.67
C LEU A 556 -8.24 2.14 25.27
N PHE A 557 -8.46 2.90 24.20
CA PHE A 557 -7.56 3.95 23.76
C PHE A 557 -8.08 5.32 24.16
N THR A 558 -7.17 6.20 24.56
CA THR A 558 -7.40 7.63 24.75
C THR A 558 -6.16 8.40 24.29
N ALA A 559 -6.26 9.70 24.05
CA ALA A 559 -5.11 10.49 23.68
C ALA A 559 -5.25 11.93 24.15
N THR A 560 -4.11 12.59 24.28
CA THR A 560 -4.07 14.03 24.49
C THR A 560 -4.41 14.81 23.20
N GLU A 561 -5.00 16.01 23.28
CA GLU A 561 -5.23 16.82 22.08
C GLU A 561 -3.90 17.22 21.41
N ASN A 562 -2.93 17.56 22.25
CA ASN A 562 -1.62 18.08 21.87
C ASN A 562 -0.55 17.59 22.86
N ALA A 563 0.71 17.92 22.56
CA ALA A 563 1.83 17.58 23.43
C ALA A 563 1.66 18.07 24.87
N LEU A 564 2.05 17.20 25.80
CA LEU A 564 2.30 17.60 27.19
C LEU A 564 3.35 18.70 27.25
N VAL A 565 3.39 19.43 28.38
CA VAL A 565 4.32 20.55 28.56
C VAL A 565 5.77 20.16 28.28
N GLN A 566 6.17 18.98 28.75
CA GLN A 566 7.53 18.46 28.64
C GLN A 566 7.86 17.78 27.30
N ASP A 567 6.88 17.49 26.47
CA ASP A 567 7.10 16.73 25.21
C ASP A 567 7.37 17.64 24.02
N GLY A 568 6.77 18.84 23.99
CA GLY A 568 6.93 19.75 22.87
C GLY A 568 5.91 20.89 22.87
N PRO A 569 5.95 21.78 21.87
CA PRO A 569 4.93 22.79 21.67
C PRO A 569 3.59 22.17 21.25
N ALA A 570 2.49 22.87 21.54
CA ALA A 570 1.22 22.62 20.85
C ALA A 570 1.35 22.97 19.36
N ALA A 571 0.48 22.41 18.53
CA ALA A 571 0.52 22.62 17.09
C ALA A 571 0.32 24.11 16.77
N ASP A 572 1.06 24.58 15.78
CA ASP A 572 0.90 25.89 15.17
C ASP A 572 0.86 25.76 13.64
N TYR A 573 0.86 26.87 12.93
CA TYR A 573 0.78 26.83 11.47
C TYR A 573 2.00 26.18 10.80
N ASP A 574 3.18 26.28 11.41
CA ASP A 574 4.42 25.79 10.80
C ASP A 574 4.82 24.39 11.34
N THR A 575 4.27 23.97 12.50
CA THR A 575 4.70 22.75 13.22
C THR A 575 3.51 22.02 13.83
N GLY A 576 3.46 20.70 13.66
CA GLY A 576 2.56 19.82 14.40
C GLY A 576 2.96 19.61 15.86
N SER A 577 2.26 18.72 16.57
CA SER A 577 2.49 18.46 17.99
C SER A 577 2.63 16.97 18.32
N PRO A 578 3.59 16.58 19.19
CA PRO A 578 3.72 15.19 19.65
C PRO A 578 2.71 14.86 20.75
N SER A 579 1.51 14.41 20.39
CA SER A 579 0.49 13.90 21.31
C SER A 579 0.84 12.49 21.81
N ARG A 580 0.38 12.15 23.02
CA ARG A 580 0.45 10.79 23.60
C ARG A 580 -0.88 10.08 23.41
N LEU A 581 -0.84 8.96 22.68
CA LEU A 581 -1.91 7.96 22.59
C LEU A 581 -1.66 6.90 23.67
N ILE A 582 -2.64 6.61 24.52
CA ILE A 582 -2.52 5.74 25.67
C ILE A 582 -3.50 4.57 25.48
N GLU A 583 -2.98 3.36 25.65
CA GLU A 583 -3.75 2.12 25.63
C GLU A 583 -3.87 1.58 27.06
N TYR A 584 -5.09 1.24 27.47
CA TYR A 584 -5.42 0.60 28.73
C TYR A 584 -5.91 -0.82 28.50
N ASP A 585 -5.47 -1.75 29.34
CA ASP A 585 -6.06 -3.09 29.45
C ASP A 585 -7.34 -3.00 30.30
N LEU A 586 -8.47 -3.46 29.76
CA LEU A 586 -9.77 -3.36 30.45
C LEU A 586 -9.96 -4.41 31.55
N ASP A 587 -9.15 -5.48 31.60
CA ASP A 587 -9.26 -6.51 32.65
C ASP A 587 -8.74 -5.99 34.00
N ASP A 588 -7.68 -5.18 34.00
CA ASP A 588 -7.08 -4.64 35.22
C ASP A 588 -7.08 -3.10 35.32
N GLY A 589 -7.31 -2.38 34.22
CA GLY A 589 -7.35 -0.92 34.17
C GLY A 589 -5.98 -0.26 34.18
N ASP A 590 -4.92 -1.02 33.97
CA ASP A 590 -3.54 -0.51 33.87
C ASP A 590 -3.22 -0.08 32.42
N VAL A 591 -2.26 0.82 32.27
CA VAL A 591 -1.73 1.21 30.95
C VAL A 591 -0.90 0.05 30.40
N SER A 592 -1.29 -0.48 29.23
CA SER A 592 -0.56 -1.52 28.50
C SER A 592 0.55 -0.91 27.66
N HIS A 593 0.25 0.14 26.89
CA HIS A 593 1.20 0.86 26.06
C HIS A 593 0.90 2.36 25.99
N GLU A 594 1.92 3.11 25.58
CA GLU A 594 1.75 4.49 25.17
C GLU A 594 2.47 4.71 23.85
N TYR A 595 1.89 5.45 22.91
CA TYR A 595 2.42 5.68 21.58
C TYR A 595 2.52 7.17 21.26
N LEU A 596 3.47 7.53 20.40
CA LEU A 596 3.57 8.88 19.86
C LEU A 596 2.60 9.05 18.68
N TYR A 597 1.61 9.92 18.85
CA TYR A 597 0.74 10.42 17.79
C TYR A 597 1.18 11.83 17.35
N PRO A 598 1.68 12.01 16.12
CA PRO A 598 2.00 13.34 15.60
C PRO A 598 0.76 14.03 15.00
N THR A 599 0.29 15.10 15.63
CA THR A 599 -0.75 15.96 15.02
C THR A 599 -0.17 16.78 13.87
N GLU A 600 -0.98 17.12 12.86
CA GLU A 600 -0.53 18.00 11.78
C GLU A 600 -0.38 19.46 12.25
N PRO A 601 0.37 20.31 11.52
CA PRO A 601 0.25 21.75 11.65
C PRO A 601 -1.17 22.23 11.34
N VAL A 602 -1.48 23.46 11.77
CA VAL A 602 -2.77 24.10 11.42
C VAL A 602 -2.89 24.23 9.89
N ALA A 603 -3.99 23.72 9.34
CA ALA A 603 -4.18 23.62 7.89
C ALA A 603 -4.21 24.98 7.18
N GLU A 604 -4.92 25.95 7.76
CA GLU A 604 -5.11 27.28 7.20
C GLU A 604 -4.46 28.36 8.10
N ARG A 605 -3.99 29.46 7.51
CA ARG A 605 -3.50 30.61 8.30
C ARG A 605 -4.69 31.41 8.82
N ALA A 606 -4.59 31.88 10.06
CA ALA A 606 -5.46 32.95 10.53
C ALA A 606 -5.38 34.18 9.62
N ALA A 607 -6.48 34.92 9.52
CA ALA A 607 -6.63 36.07 8.63
C ALA A 607 -5.68 37.25 8.97
N THR A 608 -5.13 37.25 10.19
CA THR A 608 -4.11 38.21 10.64
C THR A 608 -2.90 37.49 11.21
N ASP A 609 -1.72 38.08 11.10
CA ASP A 609 -0.47 37.50 11.61
C ASP A 609 -0.50 37.19 13.13
N ASP A 610 -1.31 37.90 13.91
CA ASP A 610 -1.51 37.70 15.36
C ASP A 610 -2.80 36.92 15.69
N GLY A 611 -3.48 36.36 14.69
CA GLY A 611 -4.76 35.67 14.86
C GLY A 611 -4.59 34.29 15.51
N PHE A 612 -5.60 33.86 16.26
CA PHE A 612 -5.57 32.55 16.92
C PHE A 612 -5.69 31.40 15.90
N ALA A 613 -4.91 30.35 16.12
CA ALA A 613 -4.87 29.16 15.28
C ALA A 613 -4.46 27.95 16.14
N THR A 614 -5.14 26.81 15.98
CA THR A 614 -4.84 25.56 16.69
C THR A 614 -5.20 24.35 15.83
N ASN A 615 -4.56 23.22 16.09
CA ASN A 615 -4.92 21.89 15.57
C ASN A 615 -4.69 20.86 16.67
N GLY A 616 -5.52 19.82 16.69
CA GLY A 616 -5.56 18.88 17.78
C GLY A 616 -6.19 17.55 17.39
N LEU A 617 -5.75 16.48 18.04
CA LEU A 617 -6.43 15.18 17.99
C LEU A 617 -7.64 15.23 18.92
N VAL A 618 -8.85 15.22 18.36
CA VAL A 618 -10.08 15.48 19.12
C VAL A 618 -10.92 14.24 19.34
N ASP A 619 -10.81 13.22 18.48
CA ASP A 619 -11.46 11.94 18.74
C ASP A 619 -10.73 10.75 18.15
N LEU A 620 -11.04 9.57 18.67
CA LEU A 620 -10.53 8.27 18.26
C LEU A 620 -11.69 7.29 18.12
N LEU A 621 -11.55 6.35 17.17
CA LEU A 621 -12.50 5.28 16.95
C LEU A 621 -11.74 4.02 16.56
N ALA A 622 -11.75 3.01 17.43
CA ALA A 622 -11.09 1.74 17.15
C ALA A 622 -11.83 0.99 16.02
N LEU A 623 -11.09 0.61 14.99
CA LEU A 623 -11.57 -0.23 13.89
C LEU A 623 -11.32 -1.71 14.20
N ASP A 624 -10.16 -1.99 14.78
CA ASP A 624 -9.76 -3.29 15.33
C ASP A 624 -8.79 -3.07 16.51
N ASP A 625 -7.94 -4.06 16.82
CA ASP A 625 -7.06 -4.06 17.98
C ASP A 625 -5.87 -3.08 17.83
N ASP A 626 -5.40 -2.84 16.60
CA ASP A 626 -4.22 -2.01 16.32
C ASP A 626 -4.51 -0.85 15.35
N HIS A 627 -5.70 -0.82 14.72
CA HIS A 627 -6.09 0.21 13.76
C HIS A 627 -7.20 1.10 14.31
N LEU A 628 -7.00 2.41 14.21
CA LEU A 628 -7.97 3.40 14.66
C LEU A 628 -8.22 4.44 13.57
N LEU A 629 -9.42 4.99 13.54
CA LEU A 629 -9.65 6.30 12.96
C LEU A 629 -9.31 7.37 14.01
N ALA A 630 -8.62 8.41 13.58
CA ALA A 630 -8.26 9.58 14.36
C ALA A 630 -8.83 10.83 13.68
N MET A 631 -9.53 11.66 14.46
CA MET A 631 -10.07 12.92 13.97
C MET A 631 -9.20 14.07 14.46
N GLU A 632 -8.64 14.84 13.52
CA GLU A 632 -8.01 16.13 13.83
C GLU A 632 -8.91 17.29 13.44
N ARG A 633 -9.02 18.25 14.34
CA ARG A 633 -9.78 19.49 14.15
C ARG A 633 -8.85 20.68 14.31
N ALA A 634 -8.70 21.41 13.22
CA ALA A 634 -7.99 22.68 13.18
C ALA A 634 -8.98 23.85 13.18
N PHE A 635 -8.63 24.93 13.85
CA PHE A 635 -9.34 26.21 13.78
C PHE A 635 -8.36 27.33 13.48
N SER A 636 -8.76 28.27 12.62
CA SER A 636 -8.04 29.53 12.39
C SER A 636 -8.98 30.72 12.34
N GLU A 637 -8.63 31.77 13.09
CA GLU A 637 -9.43 32.99 13.15
C GLU A 637 -9.60 33.61 11.75
N GLY A 638 -10.84 33.65 11.28
CA GLY A 638 -11.21 34.16 9.96
C GLY A 638 -11.13 33.16 8.80
N ALA A 639 -10.54 31.97 9.01
CA ALA A 639 -10.57 30.87 8.06
C ALA A 639 -11.63 29.81 8.42
N GLY A 640 -11.93 29.62 9.71
CA GLY A 640 -12.91 28.63 10.20
C GLY A 640 -12.24 27.32 10.61
N ASN A 641 -13.04 26.24 10.63
CA ASN A 641 -12.57 24.90 10.99
C ASN A 641 -12.09 24.12 9.76
N THR A 642 -11.17 23.19 10.01
CA THR A 642 -10.78 22.14 9.06
C THR A 642 -10.77 20.82 9.81
N ILE A 643 -11.53 19.84 9.33
CA ILE A 643 -11.67 18.54 9.98
C ILE A 643 -11.08 17.48 9.06
N ARG A 644 -10.13 16.70 9.57
CA ARG A 644 -9.47 15.63 8.83
C ARG A 644 -9.57 14.33 9.60
N LEU A 645 -9.86 13.26 8.87
CA LEU A 645 -9.86 11.90 9.37
C LEU A 645 -8.59 11.21 8.88
N TYR A 646 -7.90 10.57 9.80
CA TYR A 646 -6.74 9.73 9.53
C TYR A 646 -7.02 8.31 9.98
N GLU A 647 -6.51 7.35 9.24
CA GLU A 647 -6.34 5.99 9.74
C GLU A 647 -4.94 5.88 10.35
N ILE A 648 -4.85 5.31 11.55
CA ILE A 648 -3.59 5.05 12.24
C ILE A 648 -3.42 3.57 12.57
N ASP A 649 -2.16 3.14 12.59
CA ASP A 649 -1.72 1.78 12.92
C ASP A 649 -0.68 1.84 14.05
N THR A 650 -0.99 1.17 15.17
CA THR A 650 -0.15 1.10 16.37
C THR A 650 0.79 -0.11 16.40
N SER A 651 0.59 -1.10 15.53
CA SER A 651 1.24 -2.43 15.61
C SER A 651 2.78 -2.37 15.61
N GLU A 652 3.32 -1.37 14.93
CA GLU A 652 4.76 -1.16 14.77
C GLU A 652 5.31 0.08 15.52
N ALA A 653 4.43 0.79 16.24
CA ALA A 653 4.80 2.00 16.97
C ALA A 653 5.68 1.67 18.18
N THR A 654 6.59 2.59 18.53
CA THR A 654 7.41 2.42 19.73
C THR A 654 6.58 2.70 20.98
N ASP A 655 6.56 1.77 21.93
CA ASP A 655 6.02 2.03 23.27
C ASP A 655 6.87 3.07 24.00
N ILE A 656 6.26 4.22 24.31
CA ILE A 656 6.85 5.38 24.98
C ILE A 656 6.39 5.52 26.44
N SER A 657 5.68 4.53 27.00
CA SER A 657 5.19 4.57 28.39
C SER A 657 6.30 4.77 29.43
N GLY A 658 7.53 4.36 29.10
CA GLY A 658 8.73 4.57 29.90
C GLY A 658 9.44 5.92 29.72
N ILE A 659 8.94 6.81 28.87
CA ILE A 659 9.59 8.09 28.51
C ILE A 659 8.87 9.27 29.19
N ASP A 660 9.52 9.87 30.18
CA ASP A 660 8.96 11.01 30.93
C ASP A 660 8.78 12.27 30.06
N ALA A 661 9.69 12.52 29.11
CA ALA A 661 9.70 13.71 28.24
C ALA A 661 10.29 13.39 26.85
N LEU A 662 9.44 13.45 25.82
CA LEU A 662 9.82 13.19 24.43
C LEU A 662 10.84 14.20 23.90
N SER A 663 10.80 15.46 24.37
CA SER A 663 11.74 16.49 23.92
C SER A 663 13.19 16.27 24.39
N GLU A 664 13.39 15.45 25.42
CA GLU A 664 14.70 15.18 26.03
C GLU A 664 15.24 13.77 25.73
N THR A 665 14.46 12.92 25.07
CA THR A 665 14.86 11.53 24.81
C THR A 665 16.00 11.42 23.79
N HIS A 666 16.78 10.35 23.92
CA HIS A 666 17.80 9.95 22.95
C HIS A 666 17.47 8.60 22.28
N GLU A 667 16.33 8.04 22.63
CA GLU A 667 15.81 6.79 22.06
C GLU A 667 15.22 7.10 20.67
N THR A 668 15.33 6.13 19.75
CA THR A 668 14.66 6.22 18.46
C THR A 668 13.18 5.89 18.70
N VAL A 669 12.31 6.88 18.58
CA VAL A 669 10.85 6.70 18.70
C VAL A 669 10.27 6.64 17.30
N ARG A 670 9.63 5.51 16.95
CA ARG A 670 8.75 5.39 15.79
C ARG A 670 7.33 5.82 16.21
N PRO A 671 6.77 6.89 15.63
CA PRO A 671 5.37 7.24 15.86
C PRO A 671 4.44 6.18 15.25
N VAL A 672 3.14 6.27 15.56
CA VAL A 672 2.12 5.50 14.83
C VAL A 672 2.21 5.79 13.33
N ASP A 673 1.97 4.77 12.51
CA ASP A 673 1.81 4.97 11.07
C ASP A 673 0.46 5.66 10.86
N LYS A 674 0.41 6.71 10.03
CA LYS A 674 -0.74 7.61 9.91
C LYS A 674 -0.99 7.97 8.45
N THR A 675 -2.24 7.77 8.00
CA THR A 675 -2.67 8.00 6.61
C THR A 675 -3.93 8.85 6.58
N LEU A 676 -3.95 9.93 5.81
CA LEU A 676 -5.15 10.75 5.62
C LEU A 676 -6.20 9.97 4.82
N VAL A 677 -7.41 9.82 5.35
CA VAL A 677 -8.53 9.14 4.66
C VAL A 677 -9.61 10.10 4.18
N ALA A 678 -9.83 11.22 4.86
CA ALA A 678 -10.77 12.25 4.41
C ALA A 678 -10.43 13.65 4.93
N ASP A 679 -10.63 14.67 4.10
CA ASP A 679 -10.72 16.07 4.49
C ASP A 679 -12.16 16.53 4.25
N LEU A 680 -12.87 16.93 5.30
CA LEU A 680 -14.29 17.27 5.19
C LEU A 680 -14.54 18.45 4.25
N GLY A 681 -13.55 19.33 4.05
CA GLY A 681 -13.64 20.44 3.10
C GLY A 681 -13.85 19.98 1.65
N ASP A 682 -13.38 18.77 1.30
CA ASP A 682 -13.51 18.22 -0.05
C ASP A 682 -14.95 17.82 -0.41
N PHE A 683 -15.81 17.60 0.60
CA PHE A 683 -17.23 17.31 0.40
C PHE A 683 -18.07 18.59 0.19
N GLY A 684 -17.46 19.77 0.27
CA GLY A 684 -18.14 21.05 0.10
C GLY A 684 -19.06 21.43 1.26
N ILE A 685 -18.83 20.84 2.43
CA ILE A 685 -19.47 21.21 3.70
C ILE A 685 -18.65 22.27 4.43
N GLU A 686 -19.31 23.07 5.26
CA GLU A 686 -18.66 24.02 6.16
C GLU A 686 -18.77 23.44 7.58
N PRO A 687 -17.78 22.67 8.05
CA PRO A 687 -17.85 22.03 9.36
C PRO A 687 -17.75 23.07 10.49
N ASP A 688 -18.56 22.89 11.54
CA ASP A 688 -18.39 23.61 12.81
C ASP A 688 -17.31 22.91 13.66
N ASN A 689 -17.33 23.09 14.99
CA ASN A 689 -16.37 22.53 15.95
C ASN A 689 -16.56 21.01 16.13
N VAL A 690 -16.33 20.21 15.07
CA VAL A 690 -16.54 18.75 15.10
C VAL A 690 -15.55 18.09 16.06
N GLU A 691 -16.08 17.38 17.05
CA GLU A 691 -15.30 16.82 18.18
C GLU A 691 -15.61 15.36 18.48
N GLY A 692 -16.81 14.88 18.14
CA GLY A 692 -17.17 13.47 18.37
C GLY A 692 -17.42 12.70 17.09
N MET A 693 -17.09 11.41 17.06
CA MET A 693 -17.40 10.48 15.99
C MET A 693 -17.75 9.08 16.49
N THR A 694 -18.56 8.35 15.73
CA THR A 694 -18.84 6.94 16.00
C THR A 694 -19.32 6.20 14.76
N LEU A 695 -19.10 4.89 14.71
CA LEU A 695 -19.75 4.04 13.71
C LEU A 695 -21.26 4.06 13.90
N GLY A 696 -22.01 4.07 12.81
CA GLY A 696 -23.44 3.81 12.82
C GLY A 696 -23.78 2.38 12.39
N PRO A 697 -25.06 2.10 12.11
CA PRO A 697 -25.44 0.84 11.49
C PRO A 697 -24.84 0.69 10.08
N MET A 698 -24.60 -0.55 9.68
CA MET A 698 -24.35 -0.88 8.28
C MET A 698 -25.57 -0.49 7.43
N LEU A 699 -25.34 0.17 6.30
CA LEU A 699 -26.40 0.58 5.40
C LEU A 699 -26.90 -0.59 4.54
N GLY A 700 -28.05 -0.40 3.88
CA GLY A 700 -28.67 -1.46 3.06
C GLY A 700 -27.92 -1.81 1.78
N ASP A 701 -26.84 -1.10 1.48
CA ASP A 701 -25.87 -1.32 0.41
C ASP A 701 -24.49 -1.75 0.93
N ASP A 702 -24.44 -2.27 2.17
CA ASP A 702 -23.27 -2.87 2.82
C ASP A 702 -22.11 -1.91 3.14
N ARG A 703 -22.33 -0.60 3.00
CA ARG A 703 -21.39 0.43 3.45
C ARG A 703 -21.51 0.72 4.94
N GLN A 704 -20.39 0.89 5.60
CA GLN A 704 -20.34 1.25 7.02
C GLN A 704 -20.61 2.76 7.16
N SER A 705 -21.58 3.14 7.99
CA SER A 705 -21.83 4.56 8.29
C SER A 705 -20.93 5.08 9.39
N LEU A 706 -20.53 6.35 9.29
CA LEU A 706 -19.78 7.10 10.29
C LEU A 706 -20.53 8.40 10.58
N LEU A 707 -20.80 8.66 11.86
CA LEU A 707 -21.55 9.82 12.31
C LEU A 707 -20.61 10.71 13.11
N LEU A 708 -20.55 11.99 12.78
CA LEU A 708 -19.81 12.99 13.52
C LEU A 708 -20.75 14.00 14.17
N VAL A 709 -20.31 14.62 15.27
CA VAL A 709 -21.03 15.66 15.98
C VAL A 709 -20.11 16.83 16.31
N SER A 710 -20.65 18.05 16.23
CA SER A 710 -19.96 19.26 16.66
C SER A 710 -20.43 19.78 18.00
N ASP A 711 -19.46 20.30 18.73
CA ASP A 711 -19.67 21.18 19.85
C ASP A 711 -20.05 22.59 19.34
N ASP A 712 -21.04 23.20 19.98
CA ASP A 712 -21.45 24.57 19.66
C ASP A 712 -20.83 25.61 20.61
N ASN A 713 -19.97 25.19 21.55
CA ASN A 713 -19.42 25.97 22.66
C ASN A 713 -20.49 26.75 23.46
N PHE A 714 -21.76 26.34 23.37
CA PHE A 714 -22.92 27.13 23.81
C PHE A 714 -22.94 28.58 23.27
N SER A 715 -22.46 28.79 22.05
CA SER A 715 -22.33 30.09 21.39
C SER A 715 -23.38 30.32 20.31
N ASP A 716 -24.00 31.51 20.29
CA ASP A 716 -24.96 31.93 19.25
C ASP A 716 -24.33 31.97 17.83
N SER A 717 -23.01 31.89 17.70
CA SER A 717 -22.29 31.89 16.40
C SER A 717 -22.02 30.50 15.84
N GLN A 718 -22.35 29.44 16.59
CA GLN A 718 -22.10 28.05 16.24
C GLN A 718 -23.39 27.24 16.33
N ALA A 719 -23.38 26.02 15.82
CA ALA A 719 -24.50 25.10 15.89
C ALA A 719 -24.04 23.70 16.29
N THR A 720 -24.92 22.95 16.95
CA THR A 720 -24.71 21.51 17.15
C THR A 720 -25.05 20.81 15.84
N GLN A 721 -24.02 20.50 15.05
CA GLN A 721 -24.07 19.88 13.74
C GLN A 721 -23.88 18.37 13.89
N PHE A 722 -24.63 17.59 13.13
CA PHE A 722 -24.37 16.17 12.89
C PHE A 722 -24.04 15.99 11.42
N ILE A 723 -22.96 15.26 11.15
CA ILE A 723 -22.47 14.97 9.80
C ILE A 723 -22.49 13.46 9.61
N GLY A 724 -23.02 13.00 8.47
CA GLY A 724 -23.04 11.59 8.10
C GLY A 724 -22.08 11.35 6.96
N LEU A 725 -21.17 10.40 7.18
CA LEU A 725 -20.31 9.81 6.16
C LEU A 725 -20.61 8.31 6.03
N THR A 726 -20.10 7.70 4.97
CA THR A 726 -19.98 6.25 4.81
C THR A 726 -18.61 5.90 4.32
N PHE A 727 -18.14 4.69 4.59
CA PHE A 727 -16.94 4.13 3.98
C PHE A 727 -17.08 2.62 3.82
N ASP A 728 -16.19 2.07 3.00
CA ASP A 728 -15.98 0.63 2.89
C ASP A 728 -14.91 0.21 3.90
N LEU A 729 -15.25 -0.79 4.71
CA LEU A 729 -14.29 -1.54 5.52
C LEU A 729 -13.88 -2.76 4.72
N SER A 730 -12.77 -2.67 4.01
CA SER A 730 -12.23 -3.85 3.35
C SER A 730 -11.50 -4.70 4.40
N THR A 731 -12.07 -5.86 4.73
CA THR A 731 -11.26 -7.04 5.11
C THR A 731 -11.13 -7.88 3.84
N ALA A 732 -9.95 -8.37 3.47
CA ALA A 732 -9.78 -8.98 2.15
C ALA A 732 -10.50 -10.33 1.97
N ASP A 733 -11.24 -10.79 2.97
CA ASP A 733 -12.17 -11.90 2.86
C ASP A 733 -13.54 -11.53 2.25
N ASP A 734 -13.96 -10.26 2.29
CA ASP A 734 -15.30 -9.86 1.80
C ASP A 734 -15.42 -9.83 0.27
N GLU A 735 -14.31 -9.76 -0.47
CA GLU A 735 -14.34 -9.84 -1.94
C GLU A 735 -14.55 -11.28 -2.48
N LYS A 736 -14.50 -12.32 -1.62
CA LYS A 736 -14.63 -13.72 -2.08
C LYS A 736 -16.07 -14.16 -2.33
N ASP A 737 -17.08 -13.48 -1.79
CA ASP A 737 -18.45 -14.02 -1.76
C ASP A 737 -19.45 -13.38 -2.74
N ASP A 738 -19.11 -12.29 -3.44
CA ASP A 738 -20.04 -11.64 -4.37
C ASP A 738 -19.83 -12.00 -5.85
N HIS A 739 -19.96 -13.30 -6.14
CA HIS A 739 -20.22 -13.79 -7.50
C HIS A 739 -21.51 -14.63 -7.54
N PRO A 740 -22.55 -14.17 -8.24
CA PRO A 740 -23.78 -14.94 -8.38
C PRO A 740 -23.59 -16.02 -9.45
N GLY A 741 -23.10 -17.19 -9.05
CA GLY A 741 -23.45 -18.42 -9.74
C GLY A 741 -22.39 -19.52 -9.75
N LYS A 742 -22.64 -20.57 -8.96
CA LYS A 742 -22.96 -21.92 -9.48
C LYS A 742 -23.39 -22.83 -8.36
N GLY A 743 -24.59 -23.40 -8.52
CA GLY A 743 -25.17 -24.32 -7.57
C GLY A 743 -24.54 -25.72 -7.59
N ALA A 744 -24.91 -26.43 -6.53
CA ALA A 744 -24.95 -27.88 -6.35
C ALA A 744 -23.63 -28.60 -6.01
N HIS A 745 -23.50 -28.85 -4.71
CA HIS A 745 -22.82 -29.98 -4.09
C HIS A 745 -22.76 -31.26 -4.93
N GLY A 746 -21.57 -31.86 -4.97
CA GLY A 746 -21.35 -33.24 -5.35
C GLY A 746 -20.02 -33.76 -4.83
N ASP A 747 -20.06 -34.48 -3.71
CA ASP A 747 -18.94 -35.24 -3.12
C ASP A 747 -18.26 -36.18 -4.12
N VAL A 748 -16.93 -36.10 -4.26
CA VAL A 748 -16.07 -37.23 -4.71
C VAL A 748 -14.66 -37.11 -4.05
N PRO A 749 -14.08 -38.21 -3.49
CA PRO A 749 -12.90 -38.20 -2.59
C PRO A 749 -11.54 -38.34 -3.33
N PRO A 750 -10.38 -38.23 -2.62
CA PRO A 750 -9.08 -37.94 -3.24
C PRO A 750 -8.29 -39.20 -3.65
N PHE A 751 -7.60 -39.10 -4.78
CA PHE A 751 -6.48 -39.95 -5.22
C PHE A 751 -5.63 -39.03 -6.12
N GLY A 752 -4.31 -38.93 -6.07
CA GLY A 752 -3.25 -39.74 -5.48
C GLY A 752 -2.03 -39.63 -6.41
N HIS A 753 -0.88 -39.27 -5.86
CA HIS A 753 0.44 -39.16 -6.51
C HIS A 753 0.76 -40.26 -7.54
N ALA A 754 1.45 -39.87 -8.62
CA ALA A 754 2.74 -40.42 -9.07
C ALA A 754 2.91 -40.32 -10.60
N PHE A 755 4.03 -39.75 -11.07
CA PHE A 755 4.67 -40.23 -12.29
C PHE A 755 6.19 -40.32 -12.12
N GLY A 756 6.67 -41.55 -12.14
CA GLY A 756 8.07 -41.92 -12.27
C GLY A 756 8.16 -43.20 -13.11
N HIS A 757 8.71 -43.03 -14.31
CA HIS A 757 9.40 -43.99 -15.18
C HIS A 757 8.72 -45.25 -15.78
N GLU A 758 9.06 -45.39 -17.08
CA GLU A 758 9.30 -46.62 -17.87
C GLU A 758 8.13 -47.34 -18.56
N LEU A 759 8.05 -47.25 -19.91
CA LEU A 759 8.64 -48.26 -20.81
C LEU A 759 8.42 -47.97 -22.31
N LYS A 760 9.49 -48.26 -23.05
CA LYS A 760 9.58 -48.52 -24.50
C LYS A 760 8.60 -49.59 -24.99
N ASP A 761 8.29 -49.44 -26.29
CA ASP A 761 7.82 -50.42 -27.28
C ASP A 761 6.35 -50.26 -27.70
N LEU A 762 6.14 -49.65 -28.89
CA LEU A 762 5.33 -50.20 -29.99
C LEU A 762 5.28 -49.23 -31.18
N PHE A 763 6.18 -49.41 -32.14
CA PHE A 763 5.92 -49.05 -33.54
C PHE A 763 5.13 -50.20 -34.18
N ASP A 764 3.91 -49.92 -34.67
CA ASP A 764 3.53 -50.29 -36.04
C ASP A 764 2.18 -49.67 -36.46
N GLY A 765 2.23 -48.78 -37.44
CA GLY A 765 1.40 -48.75 -38.65
C GLY A 765 -0.14 -48.72 -38.58
N GLY A 766 -0.72 -47.58 -38.93
CA GLY A 766 -1.98 -47.55 -39.71
C GLY A 766 -2.82 -46.28 -39.55
N PRO A 767 -3.50 -45.78 -40.59
CA PRO A 767 -3.47 -44.35 -40.90
C PRO A 767 -4.76 -43.55 -40.66
N ASN A 768 -4.50 -42.27 -40.45
CA ASN A 768 -5.32 -41.06 -40.64
C ASN A 768 -6.43 -41.14 -41.72
N PRO A 769 -7.71 -40.93 -41.35
CA PRO A 769 -8.69 -40.26 -42.16
C PRO A 769 -8.86 -38.84 -41.57
N TRP A 770 -8.55 -37.75 -42.24
CA TRP A 770 -9.37 -37.15 -43.29
C TRP A 770 -8.53 -36.07 -43.98
N GLY A 771 -8.31 -36.25 -45.28
CA GLY A 771 -7.84 -35.19 -46.16
C GLY A 771 -8.98 -34.23 -46.54
N PRO A 772 -8.62 -33.05 -47.08
CA PRO A 772 -9.45 -31.84 -47.09
C PRO A 772 -10.28 -31.72 -48.37
N MET A 773 -11.11 -30.66 -48.46
CA MET A 773 -11.55 -29.89 -49.66
C MET A 773 -13.02 -29.37 -49.49
N PRO A 774 -13.51 -28.42 -50.30
CA PRO A 774 -13.15 -26.99 -50.43
C PRO A 774 -14.44 -26.11 -50.64
N PHE A 775 -14.31 -24.93 -51.28
CA PHE A 775 -15.32 -23.99 -51.85
C PHE A 775 -15.68 -22.77 -50.99
N SER A 776 -15.98 -21.58 -51.50
CA SER A 776 -15.65 -20.83 -52.74
C SER A 776 -16.31 -19.44 -52.63
N SER A 777 -15.61 -18.42 -53.13
CA SER A 777 -16.05 -17.10 -53.65
C SER A 777 -17.55 -16.85 -53.94
N ALA A 778 -18.05 -15.63 -53.65
CA ALA A 778 -18.30 -14.54 -54.64
C ALA A 778 -19.47 -13.56 -54.31
N THR A 779 -19.18 -12.24 -54.42
CA THR A 779 -20.00 -11.10 -54.96
C THR A 779 -21.24 -10.60 -54.14
N ASP A 780 -21.63 -9.32 -54.06
CA ASP A 780 -21.49 -8.15 -54.97
C ASP A 780 -21.85 -6.79 -54.28
N GLU A 781 -21.59 -5.68 -54.99
CA GLU A 781 -21.54 -4.25 -54.62
C GLU A 781 -22.86 -3.42 -54.52
N SER A 782 -22.78 -2.30 -53.76
CA SER A 782 -23.28 -0.91 -54.00
C SER A 782 -24.79 -0.53 -53.99
N GLN A 783 -25.10 0.62 -53.35
CA GLN A 783 -25.74 1.84 -53.93
C GLN A 783 -26.13 2.87 -52.83
N ALA A 784 -26.17 4.16 -53.20
CA ALA A 784 -26.01 5.33 -52.33
C ALA A 784 -27.25 6.26 -52.21
N GLY A 785 -27.33 6.98 -51.06
CA GLY A 785 -27.90 8.34 -50.84
C GLY A 785 -29.44 8.51 -50.77
N PRO A 786 -30.00 9.67 -50.29
CA PRO A 786 -29.36 10.94 -49.89
C PRO A 786 -29.87 11.63 -48.56
N GLN A 787 -29.09 12.61 -48.06
CA GLN A 787 -29.43 13.72 -47.12
C GLN A 787 -30.40 14.77 -47.75
N PRO A 788 -31.05 15.78 -47.09
CA PRO A 788 -30.54 16.76 -46.06
C PRO A 788 -31.67 17.35 -45.11
N PRO A 789 -31.71 18.61 -44.56
CA PRO A 789 -30.73 19.71 -44.29
C PRO A 789 -30.82 20.52 -42.93
N PHE A 790 -29.68 21.12 -42.52
CA PHE A 790 -29.37 22.49 -41.98
C PHE A 790 -30.03 23.19 -40.74
N ALA A 791 -29.19 23.77 -39.84
CA ALA A 791 -29.02 25.22 -39.47
C ALA A 791 -27.95 25.39 -38.34
N LYS A 792 -26.81 26.10 -38.46
CA LYS A 792 -26.44 27.55 -38.50
C LYS A 792 -26.63 28.41 -37.20
N MET A 793 -25.53 28.53 -36.43
CA MET A 793 -24.82 29.70 -35.80
C MET A 793 -25.27 31.16 -36.11
N PRO A 794 -24.79 32.29 -35.47
CA PRO A 794 -23.71 32.57 -34.45
C PRO A 794 -24.04 33.78 -33.46
N PRO A 795 -23.14 34.76 -33.08
CA PRO A 795 -22.09 34.80 -32.00
C PRO A 795 -22.06 36.10 -31.12
N ALA A 796 -20.97 36.28 -30.33
CA ALA A 796 -20.34 37.51 -29.77
C ALA A 796 -20.58 37.77 -28.25
N LEU A 797 -19.63 38.23 -27.43
CA LEU A 797 -18.70 39.37 -27.55
C LEU A 797 -17.46 39.22 -26.63
N ALA A 798 -16.36 39.85 -27.06
CA ALA A 798 -15.18 40.18 -26.27
C ALA A 798 -15.29 41.59 -25.66
N GLY A 799 -14.58 41.85 -24.54
CA GLY A 799 -13.90 43.14 -24.32
C GLY A 799 -13.96 43.79 -22.94
N LEU A 800 -12.74 44.05 -22.41
CA LEU A 800 -12.32 45.16 -21.53
C LEU A 800 -12.73 45.08 -20.05
N ALA A 801 -12.00 45.61 -19.07
CA ALA A 801 -10.62 46.07 -18.81
C ALA A 801 -10.68 46.63 -17.37
N ASP A 802 -9.55 46.60 -16.65
CA ASP A 802 -9.15 47.42 -15.49
C ASP A 802 -10.19 48.32 -14.81
N VAL A 803 -10.36 48.19 -13.47
CA VAL A 803 -10.22 49.27 -12.45
C VAL A 803 -10.24 48.63 -11.03
N GLN A 804 -9.10 48.66 -10.33
CA GLN A 804 -9.00 48.89 -8.86
C GLN A 804 -8.84 50.41 -8.62
N PRO A 805 -8.94 51.01 -7.41
CA PRO A 805 -9.24 50.45 -6.07
C PRO A 805 -10.18 51.36 -5.21
N GLU A 806 -10.31 51.02 -3.92
CA GLU A 806 -10.36 51.89 -2.72
C GLU A 806 -11.56 51.78 -1.74
N LEU A 807 -11.17 51.36 -0.53
CA LEU A 807 -11.40 51.96 0.80
C LEU A 807 -12.69 51.66 1.58
N ASP A 808 -12.47 50.96 2.69
CA ASP A 808 -12.79 51.36 4.06
C ASP A 808 -14.12 52.07 4.31
N SER A 809 -15.03 51.35 4.96
CA SER A 809 -15.80 51.95 6.06
C SER A 809 -16.35 50.90 7.04
N LEU A 810 -15.90 51.00 8.31
CA LEU A 810 -16.63 50.76 9.57
C LEU A 810 -16.86 49.29 9.93
N ILE A 811 -16.13 48.67 10.87
CA ILE A 811 -16.15 48.91 12.34
C ILE A 811 -17.54 49.34 12.83
N GLY A 812 -18.25 48.38 13.41
CA GLY A 812 -19.41 48.53 14.27
C GLY A 812 -19.46 47.36 15.22
#